data_AF-A0A0D2TBN5-F1
#
_entry.id   AF-A0A0D2TBN5-F1
#
_cell.length_a   1.000
_cell.length_b   1.000
_cell.length_c   1.000
_cell.angle_alpha   90.00
_cell.angle_beta   90.00
_cell.angle_gamma   90.00
#
_symmetry.space_group_name_H-M   'P 1'
#
loop_
_entity.id
_entity.type
_entity.pdbx_description
1 polymer ?
#
loop_
_entity_poly.entity_id
_entity_poly.type
_entity_poly.pdbx_seq_one_letter_code
_entity_poly.pdbx_strand_id
1 'polypeptide(L)'
;MGSTGEADRKRRHFASISPTAVDSKKQPFSPTSEEKKLDTQVLQFQNQKLLQKLEAQKVEYSAFENKFIQLKNKQKPYDSTLQVANKSWEVLITGLESRAIHTQEAGRQNGECAPNTEDGALFPAEDAFLSRLMETGATESSSSNICPVQMKEDREQTASEKSGNILHNIVVAINDLWCLKDGLYAVVKKDLPIYGSCRQKAFCDLESEVKNLRLALGDIHLNHRSLVRELQSHRDIDAKNKAELKRLKGELEIAVAELQVSNCKLATLKAERDATKGAFFPVLNLGGKPVAGDKFKDKHRDLQEMESALKKLLEQASTRLTELKGLHEERIEILQQLSNLQNTLKSIKCISSAQVYLLVRDQLERSKSEVSRYQDLYEKLQVEKDNLAWKEKELSIKNDIADVFQRSLAISDSRASHMGAEIQRQIDERKRIEAKLEEASREPGRKEIIAEFKSLLSSFPEEMSLMQSQLGKYKEAVVDIHSLRADVQSLYTTLDRKAKECENLSVRSVEQVAETNKLQAMVQELKDSDVELKLIFDMYRHEFTDSRDVLEARDSEYKAWAHVQSLKSCLDEQNLELRVKTANEAEAVSQQRLAAAEAEIAELRQKLEASRRGKARLSDVLKSKNEENEAYLSEIESIGQSYDDMQTQNQQLLQQVTERDDYNIKLFLEGVGSKQLQDALLFEKHTMEKDLQQASSSLDFYEMKAARIEDQLRFCSDQVQKLAEERFQNSVSLENTQKRLADIRRSSHQARESLEDSQSKIERSRVALVELQIELERQRFSKKRNEEELEVVRRKVLRLQAEIEGSSTVQRLQQELREYKEILKCSICLDRPKEVVITKCYHLFCNPCVQKIIGSRHRKCPVCAASFGANDVKPVYI
;
A
#
# COMPACT_ATOMS: atom_id res chain seq x y z
N MET A 1 41.22 -14.81 19.93
CA MET A 1 41.71 -13.99 18.80
C MET A 1 41.15 -12.57 18.97
N GLY A 2 41.87 -11.53 19.39
CA GLY A 2 43.22 -11.48 19.96
C GLY A 2 44.01 -10.24 19.51
N SER A 3 44.33 -9.30 20.43
CA SER A 3 45.15 -8.09 20.20
C SER A 3 44.55 -7.03 19.25
N THR A 4 44.86 -5.73 19.26
CA THR A 4 45.42 -4.76 20.25
C THR A 4 45.05 -3.35 19.75
N GLY A 5 45.00 -2.27 20.54
CA GLY A 5 45.26 -2.09 21.98
C GLY A 5 44.90 -0.67 22.44
N GLU A 6 45.08 -0.38 23.73
CA GLU A 6 44.73 0.92 24.34
C GLU A 6 45.88 1.94 24.36
N ALA A 7 45.55 3.22 24.58
CA ALA A 7 46.45 4.18 25.24
C ALA A 7 45.67 5.25 26.05
N ASP A 8 45.59 5.03 27.37
CA ASP A 8 45.53 6.03 28.45
C ASP A 8 44.60 7.27 28.33
N ARG A 9 43.48 7.27 29.07
CA ARG A 9 42.79 8.49 29.56
C ARG A 9 42.85 8.58 31.09
N LYS A 10 43.98 9.03 31.63
CA LYS A 10 44.16 9.23 33.09
C LYS A 10 43.36 10.41 33.62
N ARG A 11 42.42 10.14 34.53
CA ARG A 11 41.82 11.16 35.40
C ARG A 11 42.90 11.76 36.30
N ARG A 12 42.77 13.05 36.63
CA ARG A 12 43.22 13.60 37.92
C ARG A 12 42.11 14.44 38.54
N HIS A 13 41.77 14.13 39.78
CA HIS A 13 40.93 14.96 40.62
C HIS A 13 41.78 16.09 41.20
N PHE A 14 41.19 17.27 41.41
CA PHE A 14 41.65 18.21 42.43
C PHE A 14 40.43 18.65 43.24
N ALA A 15 40.40 18.24 44.51
CA ALA A 15 39.46 18.76 45.50
C ALA A 15 40.12 19.94 46.22
N SER A 16 39.32 20.96 46.53
CA SER A 16 39.70 22.07 47.38
C SER A 16 39.56 21.70 48.87
N ILE A 17 40.37 22.33 49.72
CA ILE A 17 40.04 22.76 51.09
C ILE A 17 41.10 23.76 51.57
N SER A 18 40.69 24.67 52.47
CA SER A 18 41.46 25.82 52.97
C SER A 18 42.58 25.46 53.96
N PRO A 19 43.35 26.46 54.42
CA PRO A 19 43.24 26.78 55.86
C PRO A 19 43.05 28.29 56.18
N THR A 20 42.87 28.56 57.47
CA THR A 20 42.35 29.82 58.06
C THR A 20 43.44 30.82 58.45
N ALA A 21 43.06 32.08 58.72
CA ALA A 21 43.95 33.17 59.15
C ALA A 21 44.43 33.09 60.61
N VAL A 22 45.52 33.79 60.93
CA VAL A 22 46.01 34.11 62.29
C VAL A 22 46.59 35.54 62.30
N ASP A 23 46.41 36.28 63.41
CA ASP A 23 46.84 37.66 63.60
C ASP A 23 48.36 37.88 63.76
N SER A 24 48.85 39.07 63.38
CA SER A 24 49.89 39.80 64.12
C SER A 24 49.81 41.32 63.86
N LYS A 25 50.40 42.15 64.74
CA LYS A 25 50.21 43.62 64.78
C LYS A 25 51.50 44.41 64.52
N LYS A 26 51.31 45.67 64.11
CA LYS A 26 52.20 46.87 64.19
C LYS A 26 53.11 47.21 62.98
N GLN A 27 52.63 48.19 62.19
CA GLN A 27 53.14 49.58 62.07
C GLN A 27 54.59 49.86 61.54
N PRO A 28 54.93 51.09 61.07
CA PRO A 28 54.75 51.42 59.64
C PRO A 28 55.95 52.13 58.97
N PHE A 29 56.21 51.87 57.68
CA PHE A 29 56.96 52.80 56.81
C PHE A 29 56.46 52.76 55.35
N SER A 30 56.77 53.80 54.59
CA SER A 30 56.29 54.08 53.22
C SER A 30 57.50 54.37 52.28
N PRO A 31 57.34 54.57 50.96
CA PRO A 31 57.65 53.48 50.03
C PRO A 31 58.55 53.90 48.84
N THR A 32 58.50 53.14 47.74
CA THR A 32 59.01 53.45 46.40
C THR A 32 60.52 53.34 46.12
N SER A 33 60.92 52.16 45.63
CA SER A 33 61.96 52.04 44.60
C SER A 33 61.72 50.79 43.73
N GLU A 34 61.50 49.63 44.37
CA GLU A 34 61.34 48.34 43.68
C GLU A 34 59.97 48.17 42.99
N GLU A 35 58.89 48.74 43.55
CA GLU A 35 57.53 48.68 43.00
C GLU A 35 57.49 49.14 41.53
N LYS A 36 58.21 50.20 41.17
CA LYS A 36 58.27 50.71 39.78
C LYS A 36 58.95 49.75 38.79
N LYS A 37 59.86 48.88 39.26
CA LYS A 37 60.45 47.79 38.45
C LYS A 37 59.49 46.61 38.32
N LEU A 38 58.75 46.28 39.38
CA LEU A 38 57.71 45.25 39.33
C LEU A 38 56.57 45.67 38.40
N ASP A 39 56.06 46.90 38.49
CA ASP A 39 55.03 47.43 37.60
C ASP A 39 55.45 47.42 36.13
N THR A 40 56.70 47.78 35.81
CA THR A 40 57.18 47.74 34.42
C THR A 40 57.32 46.31 33.88
N GLN A 41 57.74 45.34 34.70
CA GLN A 41 57.76 43.93 34.31
C GLN A 41 56.34 43.34 34.17
N VAL A 42 55.41 43.71 35.06
CA VAL A 42 53.99 43.31 34.99
C VAL A 42 53.33 43.90 33.74
N LEU A 43 53.58 45.17 33.41
CA LEU A 43 53.08 45.81 32.19
C LEU A 43 53.68 45.19 30.92
N GLN A 44 54.97 44.82 30.92
CA GLN A 44 55.58 44.08 29.81
C GLN A 44 54.92 42.71 29.61
N PHE A 45 54.71 41.95 30.69
CA PHE A 45 54.04 40.65 30.63
C PHE A 45 52.57 40.76 30.18
N GLN A 46 51.83 41.77 30.66
CA GLN A 46 50.46 42.06 30.22
C GLN A 46 50.42 42.42 28.74
N ASN A 47 51.31 43.30 28.26
CA ASN A 47 51.40 43.66 26.84
C ASN A 47 51.78 42.47 25.95
N GLN A 48 52.72 41.62 26.38
CA GLN A 48 53.07 40.39 25.65
C GLN A 48 51.89 39.42 25.56
N LYS A 49 51.11 39.28 26.64
CA LYS A 49 49.89 38.46 26.69
C LYS A 49 48.73 39.05 25.88
N LEU A 50 48.65 40.38 25.75
CA LEU A 50 47.71 41.06 24.85
C LEU A 50 48.12 40.85 23.38
N LEU A 51 49.41 40.97 23.05
CA LEU A 51 49.94 40.65 21.71
C LEU A 51 49.62 39.21 21.29
N GLN A 52 49.84 38.23 22.18
CA GLN A 52 49.47 36.83 21.92
C GLN A 52 47.97 36.63 21.66
N LYS A 53 47.10 37.35 22.39
CA LYS A 53 45.65 37.35 22.12
C LYS A 53 45.30 37.99 20.78
N LEU A 54 45.93 39.12 20.44
CA LEU A 54 45.73 39.82 19.17
C LEU A 54 46.14 38.95 17.98
N GLU A 55 47.27 38.23 18.08
CA GLU A 55 47.73 37.33 17.02
C GLU A 55 46.81 36.11 16.88
N ALA A 56 46.33 35.53 17.99
CA ALA A 56 45.32 34.48 17.96
C ALA A 56 44.01 34.96 17.30
N GLN A 57 43.54 36.17 17.62
CA GLN A 57 42.34 36.76 17.03
C GLN A 57 42.51 37.07 15.54
N LYS A 58 43.71 37.47 15.07
CA LYS A 58 43.99 37.58 13.62
C LYS A 58 43.92 36.24 12.92
N VAL A 59 44.46 35.18 13.53
CA VAL A 59 44.40 33.81 12.96
C VAL A 59 42.95 33.35 12.88
N GLU A 60 42.16 33.50 13.95
CA GLU A 60 40.71 33.20 13.94
C GLU A 60 39.97 34.02 12.88
N TYR A 61 40.21 35.34 12.81
CA TYR A 61 39.62 36.21 11.79
C TYR A 61 39.95 35.72 10.37
N SER A 62 41.22 35.40 10.09
CA SER A 62 41.62 34.89 8.77
C SER A 62 40.98 33.52 8.45
N ALA A 63 40.72 32.68 9.46
CA ALA A 63 40.02 31.42 9.29
C ALA A 63 38.52 31.64 8.98
N PHE A 64 37.87 32.63 9.59
CA PHE A 64 36.51 33.03 9.27
C PHE A 64 36.39 33.68 7.87
N GLU A 65 37.32 34.57 7.50
CA GLU A 65 37.41 35.19 6.17
C GLU A 65 37.54 34.11 5.07
N ASN A 66 38.48 33.17 5.24
CA ASN A 66 38.63 32.02 4.32
C ASN A 66 37.37 31.15 4.26
N LYS A 67 36.72 30.89 5.40
CA LYS A 67 35.47 30.11 5.46
C LYS A 67 34.31 30.83 4.76
N PHE A 68 34.23 32.16 4.88
CA PHE A 68 33.25 32.99 4.17
C PHE A 68 33.48 32.95 2.66
N ILE A 69 34.73 33.09 2.20
CA ILE A 69 35.09 32.96 0.78
C ILE A 69 34.75 31.57 0.23
N GLN A 70 35.00 30.49 0.99
CA GLN A 70 34.59 29.13 0.60
C GLN A 70 33.07 28.98 0.49
N LEU A 71 32.30 29.50 1.46
CA LEU A 71 30.83 29.47 1.42
C LEU A 71 30.28 30.27 0.23
N LYS A 72 30.81 31.48 -0.02
CA LYS A 72 30.43 32.33 -1.16
C LYS A 72 30.76 31.68 -2.51
N ASN A 73 31.85 30.92 -2.61
CA ASN A 73 32.16 30.14 -3.81
C ASN A 73 31.28 28.89 -3.97
N LYS A 74 30.81 28.27 -2.87
CA LYS A 74 29.80 27.20 -2.92
C LYS A 74 28.39 27.72 -3.26
N GLN A 75 28.10 28.99 -3.01
CA GLN A 75 26.81 29.59 -3.34
C GLN A 75 26.64 29.85 -4.85
N LYS A 76 27.68 30.32 -5.55
CA LYS A 76 27.64 30.61 -7.00
C LYS A 76 26.95 29.54 -7.88
N PRO A 77 27.28 28.23 -7.78
CA PRO A 77 26.57 27.21 -8.56
C PRO A 77 25.10 27.05 -8.16
N TYR A 78 24.75 27.25 -6.89
CA TYR A 78 23.37 27.24 -6.41
C TYR A 78 22.56 28.42 -6.99
N ASP A 79 23.12 29.63 -6.95
CA ASP A 79 22.51 30.83 -7.56
C ASP A 79 22.28 30.63 -9.07
N SER A 80 23.22 29.97 -9.77
CA SER A 80 23.11 29.62 -11.19
C SER A 80 22.00 28.60 -11.46
N THR A 81 21.91 27.52 -10.66
CA THR A 81 20.81 26.54 -10.74
C THR A 81 19.45 27.20 -10.48
N LEU A 82 19.37 28.12 -9.53
CA LEU A 82 18.16 28.85 -9.19
C LEU A 82 17.73 29.81 -10.33
N GLN A 83 18.68 30.42 -11.03
CA GLN A 83 18.40 31.20 -12.24
C GLN A 83 17.86 30.33 -13.40
N VAL A 84 18.34 29.10 -13.55
CA VAL A 84 17.79 28.14 -14.54
C VAL A 84 16.38 27.71 -14.14
N ALA A 85 16.15 27.38 -12.86
CA ALA A 85 14.84 27.01 -12.35
C ALA A 85 13.79 28.11 -12.57
N ASN A 86 14.11 29.38 -12.27
CA ASN A 86 13.21 30.51 -12.53
C ASN A 86 12.86 30.65 -14.03
N LYS A 87 13.82 30.46 -14.94
CA LYS A 87 13.53 30.48 -16.40
C LYS A 87 12.58 29.36 -16.82
N SER A 88 12.76 28.15 -16.29
CA SER A 88 11.81 27.05 -16.52
C SER A 88 10.43 27.35 -15.95
N TRP A 89 10.34 28.10 -14.84
CA TRP A 89 9.08 28.50 -14.23
C TRP A 89 8.36 29.61 -15.02
N GLU A 90 9.06 30.63 -15.50
CA GLU A 90 8.52 31.66 -16.41
C GLU A 90 7.92 31.03 -17.69
N VAL A 91 8.61 30.03 -18.27
CA VAL A 91 8.12 29.26 -19.43
C VAL A 91 6.87 28.44 -19.09
N LEU A 92 6.83 27.78 -17.93
CA LEU A 92 5.68 26.99 -17.49
C LEU A 92 4.44 27.88 -17.29
N ILE A 93 4.58 29.02 -16.62
CA ILE A 93 3.48 29.97 -16.39
C ILE A 93 2.91 30.48 -17.73
N THR A 94 3.78 30.85 -18.67
CA THR A 94 3.36 31.29 -20.03
C THR A 94 2.66 30.17 -20.82
N GLY A 95 3.08 28.91 -20.61
CA GLY A 95 2.42 27.74 -21.20
C GLY A 95 1.07 27.37 -20.57
N LEU A 96 0.85 27.75 -19.31
CA LEU A 96 -0.45 27.61 -18.62
C LEU A 96 -1.42 28.73 -19.02
N GLU A 97 -0.92 29.96 -19.16
CA GLU A 97 -1.68 31.13 -19.60
C GLU A 97 -2.36 30.92 -20.96
N SER A 98 -1.60 30.49 -21.97
CA SER A 98 -2.13 30.18 -23.30
C SER A 98 -3.16 29.04 -23.30
N ARG A 99 -2.98 28.01 -22.46
CA ARG A 99 -3.95 26.91 -22.31
C ARG A 99 -5.23 27.34 -21.60
N ALA A 100 -5.13 28.19 -20.57
CA ALA A 100 -6.29 28.68 -19.83
C ALA A 100 -7.21 29.53 -20.75
N ILE A 101 -6.61 30.37 -21.59
CA ILE A 101 -7.34 31.17 -22.61
C ILE A 101 -8.08 30.24 -23.59
N HIS A 102 -7.40 29.28 -24.23
CA HIS A 102 -8.05 28.35 -25.17
C HIS A 102 -9.16 27.49 -24.53
N THR A 103 -9.04 27.16 -23.24
CA THR A 103 -10.07 26.38 -22.53
C THR A 103 -11.34 27.22 -22.32
N GLN A 104 -11.19 28.52 -22.02
CA GLN A 104 -12.30 29.47 -21.92
C GLN A 104 -12.95 29.76 -23.29
N GLU A 105 -12.15 29.90 -24.34
CA GLU A 105 -12.65 30.09 -25.72
C GLU A 105 -13.53 28.91 -26.19
N ALA A 106 -13.10 27.67 -25.90
CA ALA A 106 -13.83 26.45 -26.26
C ALA A 106 -15.17 26.30 -25.50
N GLY A 107 -15.27 26.82 -24.27
CA GLY A 107 -16.54 26.84 -23.52
C GLY A 107 -17.62 27.69 -24.21
N ARG A 108 -17.24 28.89 -24.68
CA ARG A 108 -18.19 29.83 -25.31
C ARG A 108 -18.75 29.36 -26.66
N GLN A 109 -18.06 28.49 -27.39
CA GLN A 109 -18.46 28.08 -28.74
C GLN A 109 -19.57 27.00 -28.78
N ASN A 110 -19.87 26.34 -27.65
CA ASN A 110 -20.85 25.24 -27.58
C ASN A 110 -22.18 25.66 -26.90
N GLY A 111 -22.48 26.96 -26.85
CA GLY A 111 -23.41 27.56 -25.89
C GLY A 111 -24.78 28.04 -26.40
N GLU A 112 -25.34 27.52 -27.50
CA GLU A 112 -26.72 27.87 -27.91
C GLU A 112 -27.79 27.13 -27.06
N CYS A 113 -27.94 27.54 -25.80
CA CYS A 113 -29.10 27.22 -24.96
C CYS A 113 -29.40 28.39 -24.00
N ALA A 114 -30.51 29.09 -24.25
CA ALA A 114 -30.92 30.22 -23.42
C ALA A 114 -31.49 29.73 -22.05
N PRO A 115 -30.99 30.25 -20.91
CA PRO A 115 -31.58 29.96 -19.61
C PRO A 115 -32.88 30.75 -19.43
N ASN A 116 -34.01 30.05 -19.34
CA ASN A 116 -35.24 30.67 -18.85
C ASN A 116 -35.15 30.87 -17.33
N THR A 117 -35.49 32.09 -16.92
CA THR A 117 -35.47 32.67 -15.58
C THR A 117 -35.97 31.76 -14.46
N GLU A 118 -35.22 31.70 -13.35
CA GLU A 118 -35.73 32.20 -12.06
C GLU A 118 -34.57 32.58 -11.11
N ASP A 119 -34.90 33.29 -10.03
CA ASP A 119 -33.98 34.19 -9.31
C ASP A 119 -32.83 33.46 -8.57
N GLY A 120 -31.61 34.00 -8.69
CA GLY A 120 -30.38 33.36 -8.22
C GLY A 120 -29.14 34.14 -8.66
N ALA A 121 -28.77 35.16 -7.89
CA ALA A 121 -27.71 36.10 -8.25
C ALA A 121 -26.36 35.42 -8.55
N LEU A 122 -25.91 35.50 -9.80
CA LEU A 122 -24.54 35.17 -10.23
C LEU A 122 -23.55 35.94 -9.36
N PHE A 123 -22.75 35.21 -8.57
CA PHE A 123 -22.01 35.76 -7.44
C PHE A 123 -20.90 36.75 -7.87
N PRO A 124 -20.94 38.03 -7.44
CA PRO A 124 -19.81 38.95 -7.56
C PRO A 124 -18.65 38.62 -6.59
N ALA A 125 -18.60 37.37 -6.09
CA ALA A 125 -17.70 36.94 -5.02
C ALA A 125 -16.45 36.20 -5.54
N GLU A 126 -16.48 35.67 -6.77
CA GLU A 126 -15.36 34.92 -7.36
C GLU A 126 -14.18 35.85 -7.67
N ASP A 127 -14.43 37.01 -8.30
CA ASP A 127 -13.42 38.08 -8.47
C ASP A 127 -12.81 38.49 -7.13
N ALA A 128 -13.66 38.74 -6.13
CA ALA A 128 -13.20 39.17 -4.81
C ALA A 128 -12.43 38.09 -4.03
N PHE A 129 -12.47 36.82 -4.47
CA PHE A 129 -11.61 35.74 -3.97
C PHE A 129 -10.29 35.71 -4.74
N LEU A 130 -10.34 35.74 -6.07
CA LEU A 130 -9.18 35.72 -6.96
C LEU A 130 -8.24 36.92 -6.70
N SER A 131 -8.77 38.15 -6.58
CA SER A 131 -7.98 39.34 -6.28
C SER A 131 -7.23 39.26 -4.93
N ARG A 132 -7.74 38.50 -3.96
CA ARG A 132 -7.09 38.31 -2.63
C ARG A 132 -6.16 37.11 -2.57
N LEU A 133 -6.26 36.17 -3.50
CA LEU A 133 -5.24 35.12 -3.66
C LEU A 133 -3.92 35.69 -4.23
N MET A 134 -3.98 36.86 -4.89
CA MET A 134 -2.82 37.59 -5.40
C MET A 134 -2.15 38.52 -4.37
N GLU A 135 -2.74 38.76 -3.20
CA GLU A 135 -2.10 39.47 -2.09
C GLU A 135 -1.01 38.57 -1.48
N THR A 136 0.24 38.80 -1.88
CA THR A 136 1.39 37.91 -1.64
C THR A 136 1.66 37.64 -0.15
N GLY A 137 1.73 36.35 0.19
CA GLY A 137 2.03 35.90 1.55
C GLY A 137 3.51 35.94 1.92
N ALA A 138 3.83 36.78 2.91
CA ALA A 138 4.90 36.54 3.90
C ALA A 138 6.37 36.40 3.40
N THR A 139 6.84 37.26 2.49
CA THR A 139 8.29 37.39 2.17
C THR A 139 8.89 38.81 2.33
N GLU A 140 8.08 39.86 2.45
CA GLU A 140 8.53 41.28 2.40
C GLU A 140 9.29 41.80 3.65
N SER A 141 9.79 40.95 4.54
CA SER A 141 10.36 41.39 5.83
C SER A 141 11.62 40.65 6.28
N SER A 142 12.58 40.41 5.38
CA SER A 142 13.90 39.83 5.74
C SER A 142 15.12 40.23 4.89
N SER A 143 15.15 41.42 4.28
CA SER A 143 16.42 41.94 3.68
C SER A 143 16.53 43.47 3.60
N SER A 144 16.68 44.15 4.75
CA SER A 144 17.13 45.56 4.76
C SER A 144 18.65 45.65 4.53
N ASN A 145 19.11 45.44 3.29
CA ASN A 145 20.48 45.74 2.85
C ASN A 145 20.43 46.73 1.69
N ILE A 146 21.23 47.80 1.76
CA ILE A 146 21.06 49.00 0.94
C ILE A 146 21.60 48.78 -0.47
N CYS A 147 20.70 48.63 -1.46
CA CYS A 147 21.01 48.82 -2.88
C CYS A 147 19.71 49.08 -3.68
N PRO A 148 19.61 50.12 -4.53
CA PRO A 148 18.39 50.43 -5.26
C PRO A 148 18.27 49.62 -6.57
N VAL A 149 17.26 48.74 -6.66
CA VAL A 149 16.89 48.07 -7.93
C VAL A 149 15.36 48.03 -8.07
N GLN A 150 14.82 49.14 -8.59
CA GLN A 150 13.38 49.36 -8.79
C GLN A 150 12.75 48.44 -9.86
N MET A 151 13.56 47.67 -10.61
CA MET A 151 13.12 46.72 -11.65
C MET A 151 12.83 45.29 -11.15
N LYS A 152 12.84 45.04 -9.83
CA LYS A 152 12.44 43.74 -9.27
C LYS A 152 10.95 43.65 -8.97
N GLU A 153 10.37 44.71 -8.41
CA GLU A 153 8.98 44.76 -7.97
C GLU A 153 8.02 44.54 -9.17
N ASP A 154 8.24 45.24 -10.28
CA ASP A 154 7.47 45.07 -11.55
C ASP A 154 7.39 43.61 -12.06
N ARG A 155 8.45 42.81 -11.84
CA ARG A 155 8.52 41.40 -12.29
C ARG A 155 7.73 40.45 -11.41
N GLU A 156 7.68 40.73 -10.11
CA GLU A 156 6.91 39.92 -9.15
C GLU A 156 5.42 40.30 -9.23
N GLN A 157 5.11 41.59 -9.48
CA GLN A 157 3.77 42.09 -9.81
C GLN A 157 3.16 41.36 -11.03
N THR A 158 3.87 41.38 -12.18
CA THR A 158 3.37 40.77 -13.44
C THR A 158 3.32 39.24 -13.42
N ALA A 159 4.13 38.57 -12.59
CA ALA A 159 4.01 37.13 -12.37
C ALA A 159 2.76 36.76 -11.55
N SER A 160 2.35 37.62 -10.61
CA SER A 160 1.10 37.47 -9.86
C SER A 160 -0.12 37.62 -10.78
N GLU A 161 -0.20 38.71 -11.55
CA GLU A 161 -1.32 39.00 -12.47
C GLU A 161 -1.57 37.87 -13.48
N LYS A 162 -0.51 37.31 -14.08
CA LYS A 162 -0.62 36.14 -14.98
C LYS A 162 -1.23 34.92 -14.28
N SER A 163 -0.86 34.69 -13.03
CA SER A 163 -1.37 33.58 -12.22
C SER A 163 -2.86 33.78 -11.86
N GLY A 164 -3.28 35.02 -11.59
CA GLY A 164 -4.69 35.38 -11.43
C GLY A 164 -5.53 35.14 -12.69
N ASN A 165 -5.03 35.58 -13.85
CA ASN A 165 -5.71 35.38 -15.15
C ASN A 165 -5.88 33.90 -15.51
N ILE A 166 -4.86 33.07 -15.24
CA ILE A 166 -4.93 31.61 -15.39
C ILE A 166 -6.08 31.03 -14.54
N LEU A 167 -6.13 31.38 -13.25
CA LEU A 167 -7.11 30.85 -12.31
C LEU A 167 -8.54 31.34 -12.64
N HIS A 168 -8.72 32.61 -12.98
CA HIS A 168 -10.00 33.17 -13.41
C HIS A 168 -10.56 32.42 -14.63
N ASN A 169 -9.75 32.25 -15.67
CA ASN A 169 -10.18 31.58 -16.90
C ASN A 169 -10.53 30.09 -16.68
N ILE A 170 -9.82 29.41 -15.77
CA ILE A 170 -10.14 28.02 -15.38
C ILE A 170 -11.45 27.95 -14.59
N VAL A 171 -11.69 28.85 -13.63
CA VAL A 171 -12.95 28.89 -12.85
C VAL A 171 -14.15 29.16 -13.76
N VAL A 172 -14.04 30.14 -14.67
CA VAL A 172 -15.09 30.43 -15.67
C VAL A 172 -15.38 29.20 -16.54
N ALA A 173 -14.36 28.53 -17.06
CA ALA A 173 -14.55 27.33 -17.89
C ALA A 173 -15.18 26.15 -17.11
N ILE A 174 -14.89 26.01 -15.82
CA ILE A 174 -15.54 25.00 -14.95
C ILE A 174 -17.03 25.33 -14.74
N ASN A 175 -17.34 26.61 -14.47
CA ASN A 175 -18.72 27.07 -14.29
C ASN A 175 -19.53 26.93 -15.59
N ASP A 176 -18.96 27.26 -16.76
CA ASP A 176 -19.57 27.04 -18.08
C ASP A 176 -19.87 25.55 -18.34
N LEU A 177 -18.92 24.66 -18.01
CA LEU A 177 -19.11 23.21 -18.12
C LEU A 177 -20.16 22.67 -17.15
N TRP A 178 -20.31 23.26 -15.97
CA TRP A 178 -21.37 22.90 -15.00
C TRP A 178 -22.75 23.35 -15.49
N CYS A 179 -22.86 24.54 -16.08
CA CYS A 179 -24.10 25.01 -16.73
C CYS A 179 -24.50 24.11 -17.91
N LEU A 180 -23.56 23.73 -18.78
CA LEU A 180 -23.79 22.75 -19.85
C LEU A 180 -24.26 21.39 -19.30
N LYS A 181 -23.61 20.89 -18.24
CA LYS A 181 -23.97 19.61 -17.60
C LYS A 181 -25.38 19.64 -16.99
N ASP A 182 -25.70 20.65 -16.19
CA ASP A 182 -26.99 20.73 -15.51
C ASP A 182 -28.12 21.01 -16.53
N GLY A 183 -27.84 21.71 -17.63
CA GLY A 183 -28.74 21.86 -18.78
C GLY A 183 -29.01 20.55 -19.54
N LEU A 184 -27.96 19.81 -19.91
CA LEU A 184 -28.08 18.48 -20.52
C LEU A 184 -28.82 17.50 -19.59
N TYR A 185 -28.57 17.57 -18.28
CA TYR A 185 -29.27 16.76 -17.28
C TYR A 185 -30.77 17.11 -17.22
N ALA A 186 -31.15 18.37 -17.35
CA ALA A 186 -32.55 18.80 -17.42
C ALA A 186 -33.27 18.32 -18.70
N VAL A 187 -32.57 18.22 -19.84
CA VAL A 187 -33.10 17.62 -21.08
C VAL A 187 -33.29 16.11 -20.91
N VAL A 188 -32.25 15.39 -20.48
CA VAL A 188 -32.32 13.93 -20.24
C VAL A 188 -33.38 13.57 -19.19
N LYS A 189 -33.65 14.44 -18.21
CA LYS A 189 -34.72 14.27 -17.20
C LYS A 189 -36.14 14.50 -17.75
N LYS A 190 -36.31 15.09 -18.94
CA LYS A 190 -37.59 15.16 -19.67
C LYS A 190 -37.83 13.96 -20.58
N ASP A 191 -36.79 13.47 -21.24
CA ASP A 191 -36.93 12.48 -22.33
C ASP A 191 -36.89 11.02 -21.86
N LEU A 192 -36.60 10.74 -20.59
CA LEU A 192 -36.54 9.38 -20.06
C LEU A 192 -37.92 8.84 -19.62
N PRO A 193 -38.46 7.75 -20.24
CA PRO A 193 -39.72 7.15 -19.81
C PRO A 193 -39.58 6.45 -18.45
N ILE A 194 -40.64 6.50 -17.64
CA ILE A 194 -40.66 6.03 -16.25
C ILE A 194 -40.47 4.51 -16.17
N TYR A 195 -39.28 4.07 -15.76
CA TYR A 195 -38.95 2.66 -15.52
C TYR A 195 -38.29 2.43 -14.15
N GLY A 196 -38.97 1.65 -13.30
CA GLY A 196 -38.38 1.01 -12.11
C GLY A 196 -38.15 1.91 -10.89
N SER A 197 -39.10 1.86 -9.94
CA SER A 197 -39.03 2.56 -8.63
C SER A 197 -37.67 2.44 -7.92
N CYS A 198 -37.02 1.27 -8.00
CA CYS A 198 -35.70 1.04 -7.36
C CYS A 198 -34.57 1.91 -7.94
N ARG A 199 -34.57 2.22 -9.24
CA ARG A 199 -33.56 3.10 -9.86
C ARG A 199 -33.84 4.57 -9.55
N GLN A 200 -35.11 4.94 -9.54
CA GLN A 200 -35.56 6.30 -9.25
C GLN A 200 -35.16 6.74 -7.84
N LYS A 201 -35.24 5.82 -6.85
CA LYS A 201 -34.77 6.11 -5.49
C LYS A 201 -33.27 6.43 -5.43
N ALA A 202 -32.42 5.59 -6.01
CA ALA A 202 -30.97 5.83 -6.05
C ALA A 202 -30.59 7.16 -6.76
N PHE A 203 -31.37 7.58 -7.76
CA PHE A 203 -31.22 8.90 -8.38
C PHE A 203 -31.64 10.05 -7.45
N CYS A 204 -32.73 9.92 -6.69
CA CYS A 204 -33.13 10.90 -5.68
C CYS A 204 -32.14 10.98 -4.52
N ASP A 205 -31.62 9.83 -4.05
CA ASP A 205 -30.61 9.76 -3.01
C ASP A 205 -29.32 10.49 -3.48
N LEU A 206 -28.85 10.24 -4.71
CA LEU A 206 -27.71 10.95 -5.31
C LEU A 206 -27.99 12.45 -5.55
N GLU A 207 -29.20 12.84 -5.97
CA GLU A 207 -29.58 14.26 -6.11
C GLU A 207 -29.58 14.98 -4.75
N SER A 208 -29.98 14.28 -3.67
CA SER A 208 -29.91 14.80 -2.30
C SER A 208 -28.47 14.96 -1.84
N GLU A 209 -27.58 14.00 -2.13
CA GLU A 209 -26.19 14.07 -1.70
C GLU A 209 -25.39 15.14 -2.44
N VAL A 210 -25.65 15.35 -3.74
CA VAL A 210 -25.09 16.49 -4.48
C VAL A 210 -25.57 17.83 -3.92
N LYS A 211 -26.82 17.91 -3.43
CA LYS A 211 -27.34 19.10 -2.72
C LYS A 211 -26.69 19.28 -1.35
N ASN A 212 -26.51 18.21 -0.57
CA ASN A 212 -25.78 18.23 0.71
C ASN A 212 -24.35 18.73 0.53
N LEU A 213 -23.63 18.24 -0.49
CA LEU A 213 -22.27 18.67 -0.83
C LEU A 213 -22.21 20.12 -1.30
N ARG A 214 -23.17 20.59 -2.13
CA ARG A 214 -23.29 22.02 -2.51
C ARG A 214 -23.53 22.92 -1.29
N LEU A 215 -24.34 22.49 -0.32
CA LEU A 215 -24.57 23.23 0.93
C LEU A 215 -23.33 23.25 1.84
N ALA A 216 -22.69 22.10 2.06
CA ALA A 216 -21.47 22.00 2.86
C ALA A 216 -20.32 22.84 2.29
N LEU A 217 -20.19 22.92 0.96
CA LEU A 217 -19.23 23.81 0.30
C LEU A 217 -19.57 25.30 0.56
N GLY A 218 -20.86 25.66 0.54
CA GLY A 218 -21.34 27.00 0.92
C GLY A 218 -21.00 27.37 2.38
N ASP A 219 -21.21 26.45 3.32
CA ASP A 219 -20.84 26.63 4.73
C ASP A 219 -19.32 26.78 4.90
N ILE A 220 -18.52 26.01 4.17
CA ILE A 220 -17.05 26.17 4.15
C ILE A 220 -16.65 27.57 3.64
N HIS A 221 -17.29 28.07 2.57
CA HIS A 221 -17.06 29.44 2.08
C HIS A 221 -17.48 30.51 3.10
N LEU A 222 -18.59 30.33 3.82
CA LEU A 222 -19.03 31.25 4.89
C LEU A 222 -18.06 31.27 6.07
N ASN A 223 -17.59 30.11 6.51
CA ASN A 223 -16.58 29.98 7.57
C ASN A 223 -15.25 30.61 7.16
N HIS A 224 -14.76 30.35 5.94
CA HIS A 224 -13.57 30.99 5.38
C HIS A 224 -13.73 32.53 5.32
N ARG A 225 -14.91 33.03 4.91
CA ARG A 225 -15.24 34.47 4.93
C ARG A 225 -15.33 35.07 6.35
N SER A 226 -15.52 34.27 7.40
CA SER A 226 -15.39 34.74 8.78
C SER A 226 -13.92 34.83 9.20
N LEU A 227 -13.16 33.74 9.04
CA LEU A 227 -11.73 33.67 9.35
C LEU A 227 -10.92 34.77 8.64
N VAL A 228 -11.22 35.06 7.37
CA VAL A 228 -10.57 36.14 6.61
C VAL A 228 -10.88 37.54 7.18
N ARG A 229 -12.08 37.76 7.75
CA ARG A 229 -12.41 39.04 8.43
C ARG A 229 -11.70 39.17 9.77
N GLU A 230 -11.57 38.08 10.52
CA GLU A 230 -10.80 38.05 11.77
C GLU A 230 -9.30 38.29 11.50
N LEU A 231 -8.73 37.63 10.50
CA LEU A 231 -7.34 37.84 10.06
C LEU A 231 -7.10 39.28 9.57
N GLN A 232 -8.04 39.88 8.84
CA GLN A 232 -7.92 41.28 8.45
C GLN A 232 -7.99 42.21 9.66
N SER A 233 -8.92 41.98 10.60
CA SER A 233 -8.97 42.77 11.84
C SER A 233 -7.68 42.68 12.65
N HIS A 234 -7.03 41.51 12.70
CA HIS A 234 -5.70 41.36 13.30
C HIS A 234 -4.61 42.14 12.54
N ARG A 235 -4.62 42.15 11.20
CA ARG A 235 -3.71 42.97 10.38
C ARG A 235 -3.90 44.46 10.63
N ASP A 236 -5.14 44.93 10.69
CA ASP A 236 -5.48 46.35 10.95
C ASP A 236 -5.04 46.79 12.36
N ILE A 237 -5.20 45.90 13.35
CA ILE A 237 -4.73 46.11 14.72
C ILE A 237 -3.20 46.16 14.79
N ASP A 238 -2.48 45.25 14.11
CA ASP A 238 -1.01 45.30 14.09
C ASP A 238 -0.49 46.55 13.37
N ALA A 239 -1.08 46.93 12.23
CA ALA A 239 -0.76 48.16 11.52
C ALA A 239 -0.95 49.40 12.42
N LYS A 240 -2.04 49.45 13.20
CA LYS A 240 -2.28 50.50 14.20
C LYS A 240 -1.23 50.47 15.32
N ASN A 241 -0.95 49.32 15.92
CA ASN A 241 0.06 49.18 16.97
C ASN A 241 1.46 49.62 16.47
N LYS A 242 1.80 49.28 15.23
CA LYS A 242 3.05 49.65 14.55
C LYS A 242 3.14 51.15 14.24
N ALA A 243 2.01 51.81 13.99
CA ALA A 243 1.93 53.27 13.89
C ALA A 243 2.06 53.95 15.27
N GLU A 244 1.41 53.42 16.31
CA GLU A 244 1.55 53.93 17.68
C GLU A 244 2.97 53.76 18.23
N LEU A 245 3.64 52.63 17.94
CA LEU A 245 5.06 52.43 18.25
C LEU A 245 5.98 53.42 17.54
N LYS A 246 5.70 53.78 16.27
CA LYS A 246 6.43 54.86 15.56
C LYS A 246 6.21 56.22 16.24
N ARG A 247 4.98 56.55 16.64
CA ARG A 247 4.66 57.79 17.37
C ARG A 247 5.41 57.86 18.70
N LEU A 248 5.29 56.81 19.52
CA LEU A 248 5.96 56.72 20.83
C LEU A 248 7.49 56.76 20.73
N LYS A 249 8.08 56.20 19.65
CA LYS A 249 9.51 56.34 19.36
C LYS A 249 9.89 57.80 19.09
N GLY A 250 9.12 58.52 18.27
CA GLY A 250 9.34 59.93 18.01
C GLY A 250 9.20 60.81 19.26
N GLU A 251 8.19 60.54 20.10
CA GLU A 251 7.98 61.22 21.39
C GLU A 251 9.14 60.95 22.36
N LEU A 252 9.68 59.73 22.39
CA LEU A 252 10.88 59.40 23.16
C LEU A 252 12.14 60.10 22.62
N GLU A 253 12.31 60.20 21.31
CA GLU A 253 13.43 60.91 20.67
C GLU A 253 13.41 62.41 20.98
N ILE A 254 12.21 63.03 20.97
CA ILE A 254 12.01 64.41 21.41
C ILE A 254 12.36 64.57 22.90
N ALA A 255 11.82 63.72 23.78
CA ALA A 255 12.08 63.79 25.21
C ALA A 255 13.57 63.58 25.56
N VAL A 256 14.29 62.73 24.80
CA VAL A 256 15.75 62.56 24.93
C VAL A 256 16.50 63.81 24.50
N ALA A 257 16.08 64.50 23.42
CA ALA A 257 16.67 65.77 23.02
C ALA A 257 16.43 66.89 24.05
N GLU A 258 15.22 66.99 24.61
CA GLU A 258 14.90 67.93 25.69
C GLU A 258 15.72 67.64 26.96
N LEU A 259 15.92 66.36 27.31
CA LEU A 259 16.77 65.94 28.42
C LEU A 259 18.25 66.28 28.16
N GLN A 260 18.74 66.14 26.92
CA GLN A 260 20.10 66.57 26.56
C GLN A 260 20.27 68.09 26.68
N VAL A 261 19.33 68.89 26.13
CA VAL A 261 19.33 70.35 26.27
C VAL A 261 19.28 70.77 27.75
N SER A 262 18.48 70.08 28.57
CA SER A 262 18.39 70.32 30.00
C SER A 262 19.69 69.97 30.74
N ASN A 263 20.33 68.86 30.40
CA ASN A 263 21.64 68.48 30.93
C ASN A 263 22.74 69.47 30.53
N CYS A 264 22.73 70.00 29.31
CA CYS A 264 23.63 71.06 28.88
C CYS A 264 23.44 72.34 29.71
N LYS A 265 22.20 72.80 29.90
CA LYS A 265 21.90 73.94 30.80
C LYS A 265 22.38 73.69 32.23
N LEU A 266 22.19 72.48 32.75
CA LEU A 266 22.63 72.08 34.11
C LEU A 266 24.16 71.97 34.22
N ALA A 267 24.86 71.64 33.12
CA ALA A 267 26.32 71.72 33.05
C ALA A 267 26.82 73.16 33.08
N THR A 268 26.17 74.10 32.36
CA THR A 268 26.47 75.54 32.44
C THR A 268 26.28 76.07 33.86
N LEU A 269 25.14 75.78 34.49
CA LEU A 269 24.87 76.18 35.88
C LEU A 269 25.85 75.56 36.90
N LYS A 270 26.41 74.37 36.61
CA LYS A 270 27.51 73.81 37.41
C LYS A 270 28.82 74.58 37.20
N ALA A 271 29.17 74.93 35.97
CA ALA A 271 30.36 75.73 35.69
C ALA A 271 30.29 77.12 36.36
N GLU A 272 29.13 77.79 36.31
CA GLU A 272 28.88 79.05 37.04
C GLU A 272 28.96 78.88 38.56
N ARG A 273 28.42 77.79 39.11
CA ARG A 273 28.51 77.45 40.53
C ARG A 273 29.96 77.16 40.97
N ASP A 274 30.75 76.51 40.12
CA ASP A 274 32.14 76.19 40.44
C ASP A 274 33.06 77.41 40.28
N ALA A 275 32.75 78.33 39.34
CA ALA A 275 33.41 79.63 39.25
C ALA A 275 33.09 80.57 40.44
N THR A 276 31.89 80.49 41.01
CA THR A 276 31.47 81.36 42.14
C THR A 276 31.92 80.89 43.53
N LYS A 277 32.57 79.71 43.65
CA LYS A 277 33.14 79.20 44.92
C LYS A 277 34.27 80.04 45.53
N GLY A 278 34.78 81.07 44.82
CA GLY A 278 35.82 81.97 45.32
C GLY A 278 35.34 83.16 46.16
N ALA A 279 34.03 83.42 46.25
CA ALA A 279 33.51 84.61 46.92
C ALA A 279 33.32 84.42 48.44
N PHE A 280 34.13 85.13 49.24
CA PHE A 280 33.95 85.23 50.70
C PHE A 280 32.74 86.11 51.05
N PHE A 281 31.98 85.70 52.08
CA PHE A 281 30.95 86.55 52.69
C PHE A 281 31.59 87.70 53.49
N PRO A 282 31.16 88.97 53.31
CA PRO A 282 31.65 90.08 54.13
C PRO A 282 31.16 89.98 55.58
N VAL A 283 32.08 89.89 56.53
CA VAL A 283 31.78 90.03 57.97
C VAL A 283 31.69 91.52 58.31
N LEU A 284 30.52 91.96 58.79
CA LEU A 284 30.26 93.36 59.15
C LEU A 284 30.98 93.75 60.46
N ASN A 285 32.21 94.26 60.34
CA ASN A 285 32.90 94.96 61.43
C ASN A 285 32.39 96.41 61.54
N LEU A 286 31.47 96.69 62.48
CA LEU A 286 31.17 98.07 62.87
C LEU A 286 32.32 98.65 63.70
N GLY A 287 33.14 99.49 63.08
CA GLY A 287 34.14 100.29 63.78
C GLY A 287 33.55 101.61 64.29
N GLY A 288 33.48 101.78 65.61
CA GLY A 288 33.17 103.06 66.26
C GLY A 288 34.36 103.57 67.07
N LYS A 289 34.86 104.77 66.78
CA LYS A 289 35.84 105.48 67.63
C LYS A 289 35.12 106.43 68.61
N PRO A 290 35.70 106.69 69.80
CA PRO A 290 35.00 107.37 70.88
C PRO A 290 34.98 108.89 70.75
N VAL A 291 33.98 109.51 71.37
CA VAL A 291 33.96 110.93 71.74
C VAL A 291 33.78 111.00 73.26
N ALA A 292 34.62 111.77 73.96
CA ALA A 292 34.51 111.99 75.40
C ALA A 292 33.82 113.34 75.68
N GLY A 293 32.82 113.36 76.56
CA GLY A 293 32.01 114.54 76.85
C GLY A 293 31.24 114.42 78.16
N ASP A 294 31.89 114.80 79.26
CA ASP A 294 31.41 114.88 80.64
C ASP A 294 29.88 114.99 80.90
N LYS A 295 29.33 113.99 81.62
CA LYS A 295 28.64 114.23 82.92
C LYS A 295 28.45 112.95 83.75
N PHE A 296 28.83 113.02 85.02
CA PHE A 296 29.04 111.84 85.88
C PHE A 296 27.78 111.20 86.51
N LYS A 297 26.61 111.28 85.86
CA LYS A 297 25.33 110.77 86.43
C LYS A 297 24.58 109.71 85.61
N ASP A 298 24.83 109.54 84.30
CA ASP A 298 24.11 108.52 83.51
C ASP A 298 24.71 107.10 83.58
N LYS A 299 25.98 106.95 84.01
CA LYS A 299 26.69 105.66 84.00
C LYS A 299 25.94 104.47 84.63
N HIS A 300 25.07 104.70 85.62
CA HIS A 300 24.24 103.65 86.22
C HIS A 300 23.03 103.28 85.35
N ARG A 301 22.45 104.25 84.63
CA ARG A 301 21.40 104.04 83.64
C ARG A 301 21.98 103.35 82.40
N ASP A 302 23.12 103.84 81.90
CA ASP A 302 23.88 103.20 80.81
C ASP A 302 24.21 101.73 81.14
N LEU A 303 24.64 101.44 82.38
CA LEU A 303 24.91 100.08 82.84
C LEU A 303 23.65 99.22 82.86
N GLN A 304 22.54 99.70 83.45
CA GLN A 304 21.29 98.94 83.48
C GLN A 304 20.68 98.75 82.08
N GLU A 305 20.83 99.72 81.18
CA GLU A 305 20.40 99.59 79.79
C GLU A 305 21.27 98.57 79.04
N MET A 306 22.60 98.60 79.20
CA MET A 306 23.51 97.58 78.66
C MET A 306 23.29 96.18 79.27
N GLU A 307 23.01 96.06 80.57
CA GLU A 307 22.61 94.79 81.20
C GLU A 307 21.29 94.28 80.63
N SER A 308 20.30 95.16 80.41
CA SER A 308 19.02 94.79 79.80
C SER A 308 19.18 94.37 78.32
N ALA A 309 20.08 95.03 77.58
CA ALA A 309 20.41 94.70 76.21
C ALA A 309 21.17 93.38 76.12
N LEU A 310 22.15 93.16 77.00
CA LEU A 310 22.89 91.91 77.12
C LEU A 310 21.95 90.74 77.52
N LYS A 311 21.01 90.97 78.43
CA LYS A 311 19.97 89.98 78.76
C LYS A 311 19.08 89.67 77.55
N LYS A 312 18.58 90.69 76.83
CA LYS A 312 17.80 90.48 75.59
C LYS A 312 18.59 89.72 74.51
N LEU A 313 19.89 90.00 74.37
CA LEU A 313 20.76 89.30 73.41
C LEU A 313 21.02 87.84 73.82
N LEU A 314 21.12 87.54 75.13
CA LEU A 314 21.18 86.17 75.63
C LEU A 314 19.85 85.43 75.42
N GLU A 315 18.71 86.08 75.67
CA GLU A 315 17.36 85.57 75.38
C GLU A 315 17.24 85.19 73.90
N GLN A 316 17.60 86.10 72.98
CA GLN A 316 17.59 85.89 71.53
C GLN A 316 18.60 84.83 71.06
N ALA A 317 19.74 84.68 71.74
CA ALA A 317 20.67 83.60 71.46
C ALA A 317 20.11 82.23 71.90
N SER A 318 19.31 82.21 72.98
CA SER A 318 18.62 81.01 73.46
C SER A 318 17.50 80.57 72.52
N THR A 319 16.62 81.49 72.07
CA THR A 319 15.54 81.15 71.13
C THR A 319 16.09 80.64 69.80
N ARG A 320 17.11 81.31 69.25
CA ARG A 320 17.82 80.85 68.04
C ARG A 320 18.46 79.49 68.22
N LEU A 321 18.96 79.15 69.42
CA LEU A 321 19.50 77.82 69.70
C LEU A 321 18.39 76.75 69.74
N THR A 322 17.18 77.07 70.23
CA THR A 322 16.03 76.15 70.14
C THR A 322 15.51 76.00 68.71
N GLU A 323 15.43 77.08 67.93
CA GLU A 323 15.08 77.05 66.50
C GLU A 323 16.05 76.15 65.71
N LEU A 324 17.37 76.29 65.94
CA LEU A 324 18.41 75.51 65.24
C LEU A 324 18.39 74.02 65.65
N LYS A 325 17.89 73.67 66.84
CA LYS A 325 17.63 72.28 67.24
C LYS A 325 16.41 71.70 66.53
N GLY A 326 15.28 72.42 66.49
CA GLY A 326 14.08 71.99 65.76
C GLY A 326 14.38 71.71 64.28
N LEU A 327 15.07 72.64 63.61
CA LEU A 327 15.50 72.48 62.21
C LEU A 327 16.49 71.30 61.99
N HIS A 328 17.18 70.84 63.04
CA HIS A 328 18.02 69.63 62.97
C HIS A 328 17.18 68.34 63.11
N GLU A 329 16.17 68.35 63.99
CA GLU A 329 15.24 67.25 64.20
C GLU A 329 14.33 67.04 62.98
N GLU A 330 13.74 68.11 62.42
CA GLU A 330 13.01 68.10 61.13
C GLU A 330 13.86 67.49 60.01
N ARG A 331 15.15 67.86 59.95
CA ARG A 331 16.07 67.37 58.92
C ARG A 331 16.44 65.89 59.11
N ILE A 332 16.38 65.35 60.33
CA ILE A 332 16.48 63.91 60.58
C ILE A 332 15.20 63.20 60.11
N GLU A 333 14.02 63.76 60.37
CA GLU A 333 12.74 63.19 59.95
C GLU A 333 12.61 63.14 58.41
N ILE A 334 13.00 64.22 57.71
CA ILE A 334 13.02 64.25 56.24
C ILE A 334 13.95 63.16 55.66
N LEU A 335 15.09 62.87 56.31
CA LEU A 335 15.98 61.77 55.89
C LEU A 335 15.31 60.39 56.06
N GLN A 336 14.52 60.18 57.12
CA GLN A 336 13.75 58.96 57.34
C GLN A 336 12.62 58.81 56.31
N GLN A 337 11.88 59.89 56.02
CA GLN A 337 10.80 59.89 55.02
C GLN A 337 11.34 59.60 53.61
N LEU A 338 12.47 60.21 53.21
CA LEU A 338 13.14 59.94 51.94
C LEU A 338 13.65 58.49 51.83
N SER A 339 14.13 57.90 52.94
CA SER A 339 14.47 56.47 53.02
C SER A 339 13.26 55.60 52.74
N ASN A 340 12.13 55.84 53.42
CA ASN A 340 10.94 55.00 53.31
C ASN A 340 10.33 55.05 51.89
N LEU A 341 10.31 56.24 51.27
CA LEU A 341 9.95 56.41 49.86
C LEU A 341 10.93 55.67 48.93
N GLN A 342 12.23 55.72 49.20
CA GLN A 342 13.23 55.04 48.36
C GLN A 342 13.14 53.50 48.49
N ASN A 343 12.84 52.97 49.67
CA ASN A 343 12.68 51.54 49.91
C ASN A 343 11.41 51.01 49.23
N THR A 344 10.28 51.70 49.36
CA THR A 344 9.03 51.33 48.65
C THR A 344 9.19 51.39 47.13
N LEU A 345 9.77 52.46 46.57
CA LEU A 345 9.96 52.59 45.12
C LEU A 345 10.95 51.57 44.53
N LYS A 346 11.92 51.11 45.33
CA LYS A 346 12.94 50.11 44.94
C LYS A 346 12.66 48.70 45.50
N SER A 347 11.44 48.42 45.94
CA SER A 347 11.01 47.11 46.43
C SER A 347 10.46 46.28 45.28
N ILE A 348 11.10 45.13 45.01
CA ILE A 348 10.64 44.19 43.98
C ILE A 348 9.25 43.63 44.33
N LYS A 349 8.91 43.51 45.63
CA LYS A 349 7.55 43.17 46.06
C LYS A 349 6.54 44.22 45.61
N CYS A 350 6.79 45.51 45.88
CA CYS A 350 5.91 46.61 45.49
C CYS A 350 5.72 46.69 43.96
N ILE A 351 6.78 46.45 43.18
CA ILE A 351 6.71 46.38 41.71
C ILE A 351 5.87 45.17 41.26
N SER A 352 6.06 43.99 41.87
CA SER A 352 5.31 42.78 41.52
C SER A 352 3.82 42.82 41.92
N SER A 353 3.46 43.66 42.90
CA SER A 353 2.08 43.93 43.31
C SER A 353 1.44 45.10 42.56
N ALA A 354 2.17 45.82 41.70
CA ALA A 354 1.63 46.96 40.96
C ALA A 354 0.64 46.49 39.91
N GLN A 355 -0.51 47.17 39.81
CA GLN A 355 -1.62 46.77 38.92
C GLN A 355 -1.19 46.59 37.45
N VAL A 356 -0.25 47.41 36.97
CA VAL A 356 0.30 47.32 35.60
C VAL A 356 1.08 46.02 35.40
N TYR A 357 1.87 45.59 36.39
CA TYR A 357 2.62 44.33 36.33
C TYR A 357 1.69 43.11 36.35
N LEU A 358 0.66 43.16 37.21
CA LEU A 358 -0.38 42.12 37.28
C LEU A 358 -1.14 42.01 35.94
N LEU A 359 -1.56 43.14 35.35
CA LEU A 359 -2.27 43.16 34.06
C LEU A 359 -1.44 42.52 32.93
N VAL A 360 -0.14 42.87 32.84
CA VAL A 360 0.78 42.31 31.84
C VAL A 360 1.03 40.81 32.09
N ARG A 361 1.21 40.39 33.34
CA ARG A 361 1.31 38.96 33.71
C ARG A 361 0.06 38.18 33.29
N ASP A 362 -1.11 38.73 33.57
CA ASP A 362 -2.39 38.05 33.32
C ASP A 362 -2.75 38.06 31.83
N GLN A 363 -2.22 39.01 31.05
CA GLN A 363 -2.28 38.99 29.59
C GLN A 363 -1.31 37.96 29.00
N LEU A 364 -0.08 37.89 29.52
CA LEU A 364 0.90 36.86 29.13
C LEU A 364 0.37 35.44 29.39
N GLU A 365 -0.31 35.21 30.52
CA GLU A 365 -0.90 33.89 30.83
C GLU A 365 -2.06 33.54 29.89
N ARG A 366 -2.89 34.52 29.52
CA ARG A 366 -3.92 34.35 28.47
C ARG A 366 -3.28 33.96 27.14
N SER A 367 -2.26 34.68 26.69
CA SER A 367 -1.54 34.36 25.45
C SER A 367 -0.91 32.96 25.45
N LYS A 368 -0.37 32.49 26.59
CA LYS A 368 0.07 31.08 26.71
C LYS A 368 -1.09 30.11 26.55
N SER A 369 -2.22 30.34 27.21
CA SER A 369 -3.38 29.46 27.14
C SER A 369 -3.99 29.40 25.72
N GLU A 370 -3.95 30.52 25.00
CA GLU A 370 -4.34 30.60 23.58
C GLU A 370 -3.39 29.79 22.71
N VAL A 371 -2.07 29.92 22.88
CA VAL A 371 -1.05 29.13 22.18
C VAL A 371 -1.21 27.62 22.46
N SER A 372 -1.43 27.22 23.72
CA SER A 372 -1.73 25.82 24.06
C SER A 372 -3.00 25.31 23.36
N ARG A 373 -4.09 26.10 23.36
CA ARG A 373 -5.32 25.74 22.65
C ARG A 373 -5.10 25.58 21.13
N TYR A 374 -4.27 26.42 20.51
CA TYR A 374 -3.93 26.28 19.10
C TYR A 374 -3.04 25.05 18.83
N GLN A 375 -2.14 24.69 19.76
CA GLN A 375 -1.37 23.46 19.67
C GLN A 375 -2.27 22.21 19.80
N ASP A 376 -3.20 22.18 20.77
CA ASP A 376 -4.19 21.10 20.91
C ASP A 376 -5.05 20.91 19.64
N LEU A 377 -5.37 22.01 18.94
CA LEU A 377 -6.12 21.98 17.68
C LEU A 377 -5.25 21.49 16.51
N TYR A 378 -3.98 21.91 16.45
CA TYR A 378 -3.04 21.44 15.44
C TYR A 378 -2.75 19.93 15.57
N GLU A 379 -2.56 19.44 16.80
CA GLU A 379 -2.33 18.00 17.06
C GLU A 379 -3.56 17.15 16.66
N LYS A 380 -4.79 17.65 16.89
CA LYS A 380 -6.02 17.00 16.40
C LYS A 380 -6.10 16.97 14.87
N LEU A 381 -5.88 18.10 14.20
CA LEU A 381 -5.91 18.19 12.74
C LEU A 381 -4.83 17.30 12.09
N GLN A 382 -3.66 17.18 12.70
CA GLN A 382 -2.61 16.27 12.24
C GLN A 382 -3.06 14.81 12.34
N VAL A 383 -3.66 14.40 13.47
CA VAL A 383 -4.24 13.06 13.66
C VAL A 383 -5.39 12.78 12.69
N GLU A 384 -6.25 13.77 12.42
CA GLU A 384 -7.32 13.64 11.41
C GLU A 384 -6.75 13.46 9.99
N LYS A 385 -5.74 14.25 9.61
CA LYS A 385 -5.04 14.13 8.32
C LYS A 385 -4.36 12.76 8.17
N ASP A 386 -3.69 12.26 9.20
CA ASP A 386 -3.03 10.95 9.17
C ASP A 386 -4.05 9.80 9.16
N ASN A 387 -5.20 9.94 9.83
CA ASN A 387 -6.32 8.99 9.75
C ASN A 387 -6.98 8.97 8.36
N LEU A 388 -7.11 10.13 7.69
CA LEU A 388 -7.62 10.20 6.32
C LEU A 388 -6.66 9.51 5.34
N ALA A 389 -5.36 9.75 5.44
CA ALA A 389 -4.34 9.07 4.64
C ALA A 389 -4.28 7.54 4.88
N TRP A 390 -4.69 7.06 6.06
CA TRP A 390 -4.88 5.63 6.31
C TRP A 390 -6.15 5.07 5.66
N LYS A 391 -7.27 5.79 5.73
CA LYS A 391 -8.52 5.41 5.04
C LYS A 391 -8.37 5.39 3.53
N GLU A 392 -7.62 6.31 2.96
CA GLU A 392 -7.30 6.35 1.51
C GLU A 392 -6.56 5.08 1.07
N LYS A 393 -5.52 4.65 1.81
CA LYS A 393 -4.83 3.37 1.56
C LYS A 393 -5.75 2.17 1.74
N GLU A 394 -6.58 2.16 2.79
CA GLU A 394 -7.55 1.08 3.05
C GLU A 394 -8.54 0.94 1.87
N LEU A 395 -9.02 2.05 1.33
CA LEU A 395 -9.87 2.08 0.13
C LEU A 395 -9.10 1.65 -1.12
N SER A 396 -7.84 2.04 -1.30
CA SER A 396 -6.99 1.57 -2.41
C SER A 396 -6.83 0.05 -2.40
N ILE A 397 -6.48 -0.54 -1.25
CA ILE A 397 -6.35 -2.01 -1.08
C ILE A 397 -7.69 -2.70 -1.38
N LYS A 398 -8.80 -2.17 -0.85
CA LYS A 398 -10.15 -2.68 -1.12
C LYS A 398 -10.53 -2.59 -2.61
N ASN A 399 -10.10 -1.55 -3.32
CA ASN A 399 -10.34 -1.40 -4.74
C ASN A 399 -9.49 -2.38 -5.58
N ASP A 400 -8.22 -2.58 -5.24
CA ASP A 400 -7.39 -3.61 -5.87
C ASP A 400 -8.00 -5.03 -5.69
N ILE A 401 -8.56 -5.31 -4.51
CA ILE A 401 -9.30 -6.56 -4.21
C ILE A 401 -10.64 -6.63 -4.97
N ALA A 402 -11.39 -5.52 -5.07
CA ALA A 402 -12.66 -5.48 -5.79
C ALA A 402 -12.49 -5.75 -7.29
N ASP A 403 -11.45 -5.18 -7.92
CA ASP A 403 -11.10 -5.47 -9.32
C ASP A 403 -10.83 -6.97 -9.56
N VAL A 404 -10.16 -7.63 -8.61
CA VAL A 404 -9.88 -9.08 -8.67
C VAL A 404 -11.19 -9.88 -8.60
N PHE A 405 -12.09 -9.55 -7.67
CA PHE A 405 -13.40 -10.20 -7.59
C PHE A 405 -14.26 -9.94 -8.85
N GLN A 406 -14.28 -8.71 -9.37
CA GLN A 406 -15.06 -8.38 -10.56
C GLN A 406 -14.55 -9.12 -11.80
N ARG A 407 -13.22 -9.27 -11.96
CA ARG A 407 -12.62 -10.06 -13.05
C ARG A 407 -12.94 -11.55 -12.90
N SER A 408 -12.88 -12.08 -11.69
CA SER A 408 -13.20 -13.48 -11.39
C SER A 408 -14.68 -13.82 -11.64
N LEU A 409 -15.59 -12.91 -11.28
CA LEU A 409 -17.02 -13.02 -11.58
C LEU A 409 -17.27 -13.02 -13.09
N ALA A 410 -16.71 -12.06 -13.84
CA ALA A 410 -16.87 -11.98 -15.30
C ALA A 410 -16.35 -13.23 -16.03
N ILE A 411 -15.22 -13.81 -15.58
CA ILE A 411 -14.71 -15.08 -16.11
C ILE A 411 -15.69 -16.22 -15.82
N SER A 412 -16.21 -16.29 -14.59
CA SER A 412 -17.18 -17.30 -14.15
C SER A 412 -18.49 -17.23 -14.96
N ASP A 413 -19.04 -16.03 -15.17
CA ASP A 413 -20.27 -15.79 -15.94
C ASP A 413 -20.07 -16.13 -17.43
N SER A 414 -18.89 -15.81 -17.99
CA SER A 414 -18.55 -16.18 -19.37
C SER A 414 -18.47 -17.70 -19.55
N ARG A 415 -17.88 -18.42 -18.58
CA ARG A 415 -17.81 -19.88 -18.55
C ARG A 415 -19.18 -20.52 -18.37
N ALA A 416 -20.02 -19.98 -17.49
CA ALA A 416 -21.39 -20.45 -17.31
C ALA A 416 -22.21 -20.28 -18.60
N SER A 417 -22.06 -19.14 -19.28
CA SER A 417 -22.69 -18.87 -20.58
C SER A 417 -22.20 -19.82 -21.68
N HIS A 418 -20.90 -20.11 -21.73
CA HIS A 418 -20.32 -21.09 -22.65
C HIS A 418 -20.86 -22.51 -22.39
N MET A 419 -20.90 -22.97 -21.13
CA MET A 419 -21.47 -24.29 -20.81
C MET A 419 -22.97 -24.37 -21.13
N GLY A 420 -23.72 -23.28 -20.95
CA GLY A 420 -25.12 -23.19 -21.40
C GLY A 420 -25.25 -23.35 -22.92
N ALA A 421 -24.34 -22.75 -23.70
CA ALA A 421 -24.31 -22.88 -25.15
C ALA A 421 -23.90 -24.30 -25.62
N GLU A 422 -22.97 -24.98 -24.92
CA GLU A 422 -22.72 -26.41 -25.12
C GLU A 422 -24.00 -27.22 -24.90
N ILE A 423 -24.62 -27.11 -23.72
CA ILE A 423 -25.82 -27.88 -23.35
C ILE A 423 -26.93 -27.69 -24.39
N GLN A 424 -27.15 -26.45 -24.86
CA GLN A 424 -28.12 -26.17 -25.92
C GLN A 424 -27.74 -26.85 -27.25
N ARG A 425 -26.46 -26.80 -27.66
CA ARG A 425 -25.98 -27.46 -28.88
C ARG A 425 -26.15 -28.98 -28.82
N GLN A 426 -25.86 -29.60 -27.66
CA GLN A 426 -26.05 -31.04 -27.44
C GLN A 426 -27.53 -31.43 -27.46
N ILE A 427 -28.42 -30.59 -26.91
CA ILE A 427 -29.87 -30.76 -27.02
C ILE A 427 -30.32 -30.71 -28.49
N ASP A 428 -29.79 -29.80 -29.30
CA ASP A 428 -30.15 -29.64 -30.71
C ASP A 428 -29.48 -30.66 -31.65
N GLU A 429 -28.34 -31.25 -31.25
CA GLU A 429 -27.79 -32.46 -31.87
C GLU A 429 -28.69 -33.68 -31.58
N ARG A 430 -29.10 -33.87 -30.31
CA ARG A 430 -30.01 -34.95 -29.94
C ARG A 430 -31.32 -34.88 -30.75
N LYS A 431 -31.94 -33.70 -30.88
CA LYS A 431 -33.13 -33.50 -31.74
C LYS A 431 -32.89 -33.88 -33.20
N ARG A 432 -31.70 -33.60 -33.76
CA ARG A 432 -31.35 -33.95 -35.14
C ARG A 432 -31.12 -35.45 -35.32
N ILE A 433 -30.53 -36.13 -34.33
CA ILE A 433 -30.40 -37.60 -34.32
C ILE A 433 -31.78 -38.25 -34.17
N GLU A 434 -32.62 -37.74 -33.27
CA GLU A 434 -34.00 -38.18 -33.01
C GLU A 434 -34.88 -38.01 -34.27
N ALA A 435 -34.76 -36.89 -34.98
CA ALA A 435 -35.43 -36.67 -36.27
C ALA A 435 -34.94 -37.64 -37.37
N LYS A 436 -33.63 -37.88 -37.49
CA LYS A 436 -33.07 -38.88 -38.43
C LYS A 436 -33.50 -40.30 -38.10
N LEU A 437 -33.64 -40.64 -36.82
CA LEU A 437 -34.12 -41.95 -36.39
C LEU A 437 -35.61 -42.13 -36.73
N GLU A 438 -36.42 -41.07 -36.57
CA GLU A 438 -37.81 -41.03 -37.04
C GLU A 438 -37.93 -41.09 -38.57
N GLU A 439 -36.99 -40.51 -39.31
CA GLU A 439 -36.95 -40.62 -40.78
C GLU A 439 -36.58 -42.05 -41.21
N ALA A 440 -35.55 -42.65 -40.62
CA ALA A 440 -35.15 -44.05 -40.85
C ALA A 440 -36.18 -45.07 -40.32
N SER A 441 -37.08 -44.69 -39.41
CA SER A 441 -38.23 -45.52 -39.00
C SER A 441 -39.38 -45.43 -40.00
N ARG A 442 -39.38 -44.44 -40.90
CA ARG A 442 -40.44 -44.17 -41.90
C ARG A 442 -40.16 -44.76 -43.28
N GLU A 443 -38.94 -45.25 -43.55
CA GLU A 443 -38.58 -45.95 -44.78
C GLU A 443 -39.60 -47.05 -45.14
N PRO A 444 -40.26 -47.01 -46.32
CA PRO A 444 -41.42 -47.85 -46.61
C PRO A 444 -41.07 -49.34 -46.64
N GLY A 445 -40.03 -49.72 -47.37
CA GLY A 445 -39.59 -51.13 -47.47
C GLY A 445 -39.22 -51.72 -46.11
N ARG A 446 -38.73 -50.92 -45.15
CA ARG A 446 -38.43 -51.41 -43.80
C ARG A 446 -39.69 -51.71 -42.99
N LYS A 447 -40.78 -50.97 -43.21
CA LYS A 447 -42.10 -51.27 -42.61
C LYS A 447 -42.74 -52.48 -43.28
N GLU A 448 -42.62 -52.62 -44.59
CA GLU A 448 -43.11 -53.78 -45.35
C GLU A 448 -42.40 -55.05 -44.89
N ILE A 449 -41.06 -55.07 -44.83
CA ILE A 449 -40.27 -56.18 -44.28
C ILE A 449 -40.69 -56.53 -42.85
N ILE A 450 -40.93 -55.54 -41.97
CA ILE A 450 -41.39 -55.80 -40.59
C ILE A 450 -42.83 -56.36 -40.56
N ALA A 451 -43.69 -55.99 -41.50
CA ALA A 451 -45.03 -56.53 -41.64
C ALA A 451 -45.01 -57.97 -42.20
N GLU A 452 -44.17 -58.24 -43.19
CA GLU A 452 -43.94 -59.58 -43.76
C GLU A 452 -43.36 -60.54 -42.72
N PHE A 453 -42.33 -60.14 -41.98
CA PHE A 453 -41.80 -60.94 -40.86
C PHE A 453 -42.84 -61.19 -39.77
N LYS A 454 -43.70 -60.22 -39.45
CA LYS A 454 -44.83 -60.44 -38.53
C LYS A 454 -45.86 -61.43 -39.09
N SER A 455 -46.16 -61.36 -40.39
CA SER A 455 -47.06 -62.28 -41.07
C SER A 455 -46.51 -63.72 -41.01
N LEU A 456 -45.24 -63.89 -41.40
CA LEU A 456 -44.54 -65.18 -41.39
C LEU A 456 -44.43 -65.78 -39.97
N LEU A 457 -44.12 -64.97 -38.96
CA LEU A 457 -44.12 -65.40 -37.55
C LEU A 457 -45.53 -65.75 -37.03
N SER A 458 -46.59 -65.26 -37.68
CA SER A 458 -47.98 -65.56 -37.32
C SER A 458 -48.53 -66.80 -38.04
N SER A 459 -48.07 -67.13 -39.26
CA SER A 459 -48.46 -68.36 -39.97
C SER A 459 -47.71 -69.60 -39.49
N PHE A 460 -46.47 -69.44 -39.03
CA PHE A 460 -45.59 -70.55 -38.62
C PHE A 460 -46.22 -71.54 -37.61
N PRO A 461 -47.01 -71.13 -36.59
CA PRO A 461 -47.70 -72.06 -35.69
C PRO A 461 -48.80 -72.88 -36.39
N GLU A 462 -49.48 -72.31 -37.39
CA GLU A 462 -50.56 -72.96 -38.13
C GLU A 462 -49.99 -73.99 -39.12
N GLU A 463 -48.91 -73.64 -39.82
CA GLU A 463 -48.14 -74.55 -40.67
C GLU A 463 -47.53 -75.71 -39.87
N MET A 464 -46.97 -75.42 -38.69
CA MET A 464 -46.43 -76.44 -37.78
C MET A 464 -47.54 -77.38 -37.27
N SER A 465 -48.72 -76.86 -36.95
CA SER A 465 -49.90 -77.64 -36.56
C SER A 465 -50.37 -78.55 -37.70
N LEU A 466 -50.43 -78.03 -38.93
CA LEU A 466 -50.77 -78.80 -40.12
C LEU A 466 -49.77 -79.94 -40.37
N MET A 467 -48.47 -79.66 -40.25
CA MET A 467 -47.42 -80.66 -40.43
C MET A 467 -47.43 -81.73 -39.33
N GLN A 468 -47.73 -81.36 -38.08
CA GLN A 468 -47.97 -82.34 -36.99
C GLN A 468 -49.21 -83.20 -37.25
N SER A 469 -50.30 -82.63 -37.77
CA SER A 469 -51.50 -83.38 -38.15
C SER A 469 -51.22 -84.40 -39.27
N GLN A 470 -50.43 -84.01 -40.28
CA GLN A 470 -49.97 -84.94 -41.33
C GLN A 470 -49.08 -86.04 -40.74
N LEU A 471 -48.13 -85.71 -39.86
CA LEU A 471 -47.28 -86.69 -39.18
C LEU A 471 -48.07 -87.69 -38.33
N GLY A 472 -49.22 -87.27 -37.76
CA GLY A 472 -50.17 -88.15 -37.08
C GLY A 472 -50.77 -89.19 -38.02
N LYS A 473 -51.34 -88.74 -39.15
CA LYS A 473 -51.95 -89.61 -40.17
C LYS A 473 -50.97 -90.63 -40.76
N TYR A 474 -49.71 -90.23 -40.96
CA TYR A 474 -48.67 -91.16 -41.40
C TYR A 474 -48.32 -92.22 -40.34
N LYS A 475 -48.43 -91.91 -39.04
CA LYS A 475 -48.24 -92.91 -37.97
C LYS A 475 -49.40 -93.89 -37.89
N GLU A 476 -50.63 -93.42 -38.06
CA GLU A 476 -51.83 -94.27 -38.11
C GLU A 476 -51.73 -95.27 -39.28
N ALA A 477 -51.43 -94.79 -40.50
CA ALA A 477 -51.23 -95.66 -41.67
C ALA A 477 -50.09 -96.68 -41.48
N VAL A 478 -49.03 -96.35 -40.72
CA VAL A 478 -47.97 -97.30 -40.36
C VAL A 478 -48.46 -98.39 -39.40
N VAL A 479 -49.39 -98.09 -38.49
CA VAL A 479 -50.02 -99.10 -37.63
C VAL A 479 -50.89 -100.06 -38.45
N ASP A 480 -51.68 -99.54 -39.40
CA ASP A 480 -52.48 -100.36 -40.31
C ASP A 480 -51.63 -101.28 -41.21
N ILE A 481 -50.45 -100.81 -41.65
CA ILE A 481 -49.49 -101.64 -42.39
C ILE A 481 -48.94 -102.77 -41.50
N HIS A 482 -48.81 -102.57 -40.18
CA HIS A 482 -48.38 -103.62 -39.25
C HIS A 482 -49.48 -104.64 -38.95
N SER A 483 -50.76 -104.25 -38.86
CA SER A 483 -51.86 -105.21 -38.70
C SER A 483 -52.02 -106.08 -39.96
N LEU A 484 -52.04 -105.46 -41.15
CA LEU A 484 -52.06 -106.18 -42.43
C LEU A 484 -50.88 -107.14 -42.60
N ARG A 485 -49.68 -106.78 -42.12
CA ARG A 485 -48.53 -107.69 -42.11
C ARG A 485 -48.74 -108.90 -41.19
N ALA A 486 -49.33 -108.69 -40.01
CA ALA A 486 -49.66 -109.80 -39.09
C ALA A 486 -50.71 -110.75 -39.69
N ASP A 487 -51.75 -110.21 -40.35
CA ASP A 487 -52.78 -111.00 -41.03
C ASP A 487 -52.20 -111.83 -42.18
N VAL A 488 -51.32 -111.25 -43.02
CA VAL A 488 -50.62 -112.01 -44.07
C VAL A 488 -49.78 -113.14 -43.48
N GLN A 489 -49.15 -112.93 -42.32
CA GLN A 489 -48.31 -113.94 -41.66
C GLN A 489 -49.15 -115.06 -41.00
N SER A 490 -50.34 -114.71 -40.46
CA SER A 490 -51.38 -115.66 -40.03
C SER A 490 -51.89 -116.53 -41.18
N LEU A 491 -52.20 -115.92 -42.34
CA LEU A 491 -52.61 -116.63 -43.55
C LEU A 491 -51.50 -117.56 -44.07
N TYR A 492 -50.23 -117.11 -44.04
CA TYR A 492 -49.10 -117.94 -44.46
C TYR A 492 -48.91 -119.18 -43.58
N THR A 493 -48.98 -119.07 -42.25
CA THR A 493 -48.93 -120.26 -41.36
C THR A 493 -50.13 -121.19 -41.54
N THR A 494 -51.31 -120.64 -41.89
CA THR A 494 -52.49 -121.43 -42.24
C THR A 494 -52.30 -122.21 -43.55
N LEU A 495 -51.62 -121.60 -44.53
CA LEU A 495 -51.31 -122.21 -45.83
C LEU A 495 -50.26 -123.34 -45.70
N ASP A 496 -49.17 -123.12 -44.95
CA ASP A 496 -48.16 -124.16 -44.66
C ASP A 496 -48.78 -125.39 -43.97
N ARG A 497 -49.68 -125.16 -43.00
CA ARG A 497 -50.44 -126.23 -42.34
C ARG A 497 -51.32 -127.02 -43.33
N LYS A 498 -51.88 -126.35 -44.34
CA LYS A 498 -52.68 -126.99 -45.41
C LYS A 498 -51.82 -127.73 -46.45
N ALA A 499 -50.63 -127.24 -46.78
CA ALA A 499 -49.68 -127.97 -47.60
C ALA A 499 -49.31 -129.32 -46.96
N LYS A 500 -49.02 -129.31 -45.64
CA LYS A 500 -48.72 -130.52 -44.87
C LYS A 500 -49.91 -131.48 -44.72
N GLU A 501 -51.15 -130.99 -44.70
CA GLU A 501 -52.33 -131.88 -44.81
C GLU A 501 -52.39 -132.58 -46.18
N CYS A 502 -52.16 -131.86 -47.28
CA CYS A 502 -52.14 -132.44 -48.64
C CYS A 502 -50.99 -133.44 -48.83
N GLU A 503 -49.80 -133.16 -48.27
CA GLU A 503 -48.63 -134.02 -48.37
C GLU A 503 -48.84 -135.37 -47.63
N ASN A 504 -49.46 -135.34 -46.44
CA ASN A 504 -49.86 -136.55 -45.72
C ASN A 504 -50.96 -137.36 -46.45
N LEU A 505 -51.86 -136.69 -47.18
CA LEU A 505 -52.86 -137.37 -48.02
C LEU A 505 -52.21 -138.00 -49.28
N SER A 506 -51.18 -137.36 -49.83
CA SER A 506 -50.38 -137.90 -50.95
C SER A 506 -49.70 -139.21 -50.57
N VAL A 507 -49.01 -139.26 -49.42
CA VAL A 507 -48.36 -140.49 -48.92
C VAL A 507 -49.35 -141.65 -48.81
N ARG A 508 -50.53 -141.42 -48.20
CA ARG A 508 -51.58 -142.45 -48.06
C ARG A 508 -52.15 -142.91 -49.41
N SER A 509 -52.15 -142.05 -50.43
CA SER A 509 -52.54 -142.42 -51.79
C SER A 509 -51.53 -143.37 -52.43
N VAL A 510 -50.23 -143.12 -52.25
CA VAL A 510 -49.15 -143.99 -52.75
C VAL A 510 -49.19 -145.37 -52.10
N GLU A 511 -49.49 -145.46 -50.80
CA GLU A 511 -49.68 -146.74 -50.09
C GLU A 511 -50.85 -147.56 -50.68
N GLN A 512 -51.99 -146.92 -50.95
CA GLN A 512 -53.15 -147.58 -51.59
C GLN A 512 -52.89 -148.00 -53.04
N VAL A 513 -52.03 -147.28 -53.78
CA VAL A 513 -51.58 -147.66 -55.12
C VAL A 513 -50.62 -148.86 -55.09
N ALA A 514 -49.81 -149.02 -54.05
CA ALA A 514 -48.99 -150.22 -53.88
C ALA A 514 -49.86 -151.47 -53.61
N GLU A 515 -50.98 -151.32 -52.90
CA GLU A 515 -51.92 -152.42 -52.60
C GLU A 515 -52.72 -152.86 -53.84
N THR A 516 -53.22 -151.94 -54.66
CA THR A 516 -53.97 -152.28 -55.89
C THR A 516 -53.10 -152.98 -56.94
N ASN A 517 -51.85 -152.57 -57.13
CA ASN A 517 -50.91 -153.28 -58.01
C ASN A 517 -50.66 -154.73 -57.55
N LYS A 518 -50.71 -154.99 -56.24
CA LYS A 518 -50.52 -156.34 -55.66
C LYS A 518 -51.73 -157.26 -55.90
N LEU A 519 -52.94 -156.70 -55.94
CA LEU A 519 -54.17 -157.40 -56.33
C LEU A 519 -54.23 -157.64 -57.85
N GLN A 520 -53.72 -156.71 -58.65
CA GLN A 520 -53.81 -156.79 -60.11
C GLN A 520 -52.95 -157.92 -60.71
N ALA A 521 -51.84 -158.31 -60.05
CA ALA A 521 -51.08 -159.51 -60.41
C ALA A 521 -51.90 -160.81 -60.25
N MET A 522 -52.67 -160.93 -59.16
CA MET A 522 -53.49 -162.10 -58.84
C MET A 522 -54.69 -162.27 -59.79
N VAL A 523 -55.08 -161.21 -60.51
CA VAL A 523 -56.14 -161.25 -61.54
C VAL A 523 -55.61 -161.75 -62.89
N GLN A 524 -54.29 -161.73 -63.13
CA GLN A 524 -53.72 -162.23 -64.38
C GLN A 524 -53.61 -163.76 -64.39
N GLU A 525 -53.17 -164.38 -63.29
CA GLU A 525 -53.07 -165.84 -63.15
C GLU A 525 -54.42 -166.57 -63.29
N LEU A 526 -55.54 -165.88 -63.04
CA LEU A 526 -56.90 -166.42 -63.18
C LEU A 526 -57.50 -166.26 -64.59
N LYS A 527 -56.86 -165.53 -65.51
CA LYS A 527 -57.35 -165.35 -66.88
C LYS A 527 -56.81 -166.38 -67.86
N ASP A 528 -55.63 -166.93 -67.58
CA ASP A 528 -54.97 -167.89 -68.46
C ASP A 528 -55.60 -169.30 -68.39
N SER A 529 -56.64 -169.51 -67.56
CA SER A 529 -57.35 -170.79 -67.40
C SER A 529 -58.71 -170.90 -68.12
N ASP A 530 -59.24 -169.85 -68.75
CA ASP A 530 -60.56 -169.88 -69.43
C ASP A 530 -60.46 -170.09 -70.96
N VAL A 531 -59.25 -170.06 -71.52
CA VAL A 531 -59.00 -170.08 -72.97
C VAL A 531 -59.26 -171.45 -73.63
N GLU A 532 -59.21 -172.56 -72.88
CA GLU A 532 -59.25 -173.91 -73.45
C GLU A 532 -60.66 -174.54 -73.57
N LEU A 533 -61.71 -173.94 -72.98
CA LEU A 533 -63.01 -174.63 -72.80
C LEU A 533 -64.15 -174.19 -73.73
N LYS A 534 -63.85 -173.49 -74.84
CA LYS A 534 -64.86 -173.09 -75.84
C LYS A 534 -64.48 -173.17 -77.31
N LEU A 535 -63.44 -173.94 -77.65
CA LEU A 535 -63.10 -174.30 -79.03
C LEU A 535 -63.94 -175.48 -79.58
N ILE A 536 -64.86 -176.05 -78.77
CA ILE A 536 -65.69 -177.21 -79.15
C ILE A 536 -67.19 -176.92 -78.90
N PHE A 537 -67.76 -176.06 -79.73
CA PHE A 537 -69.11 -176.26 -80.27
C PHE A 537 -69.17 -175.72 -81.71
N ASP A 538 -68.24 -176.24 -82.49
CA ASP A 538 -68.16 -176.10 -83.94
C ASP A 538 -69.42 -176.68 -84.61
N MET A 539 -69.70 -176.25 -85.85
CA MET A 539 -70.67 -176.85 -86.78
C MET A 539 -72.10 -177.17 -86.24
N TYR A 540 -73.08 -176.28 -86.47
CA TYR A 540 -74.20 -176.52 -87.44
C TYR A 540 -75.29 -175.41 -87.47
N ARG A 541 -75.75 -175.07 -88.69
CA ARG A 541 -77.03 -174.41 -89.09
C ARG A 541 -77.42 -172.99 -88.59
N HIS A 542 -77.12 -172.03 -89.47
CA HIS A 542 -78.07 -171.24 -90.30
C HIS A 542 -79.35 -170.55 -89.75
N GLU A 543 -79.56 -169.36 -90.34
CA GLU A 543 -80.82 -168.67 -90.74
C GLU A 543 -81.57 -167.71 -89.78
N PHE A 544 -81.62 -166.43 -90.21
CA PHE A 544 -82.63 -165.37 -89.97
C PHE A 544 -82.95 -164.90 -88.51
N THR A 545 -83.19 -163.60 -88.18
CA THR A 545 -83.35 -162.36 -88.99
C THR A 545 -82.87 -161.09 -88.22
N ASP A 546 -82.27 -160.16 -88.97
CA ASP A 546 -82.22 -158.67 -88.86
C ASP A 546 -82.74 -157.88 -87.61
N SER A 547 -81.87 -157.02 -87.06
CA SER A 547 -82.12 -155.62 -86.58
C SER A 547 -80.77 -155.00 -86.12
N ARG A 548 -80.14 -153.96 -86.71
CA ARG A 548 -80.57 -152.59 -87.11
C ARG A 548 -80.68 -151.63 -85.90
N ASP A 549 -80.17 -150.38 -85.82
CA ASP A 549 -79.43 -149.36 -86.65
C ASP A 549 -78.47 -148.57 -85.68
N VAL A 550 -77.57 -147.57 -85.92
CA VAL A 550 -77.04 -146.69 -87.01
C VAL A 550 -75.66 -146.12 -86.47
N LEU A 551 -74.53 -146.00 -87.21
CA LEU A 551 -74.00 -144.92 -88.09
C LEU A 551 -73.74 -143.53 -87.40
N GLU A 552 -72.73 -142.69 -87.70
CA GLU A 552 -71.63 -142.62 -88.71
C GLU A 552 -70.43 -141.79 -88.12
N ALA A 553 -69.14 -142.15 -88.25
CA ALA A 553 -68.15 -141.96 -89.35
C ALA A 553 -67.38 -140.59 -89.31
N ARG A 554 -66.04 -140.40 -89.52
CA ARG A 554 -64.93 -141.10 -90.25
C ARG A 554 -65.10 -141.06 -91.80
N ASP A 555 -64.09 -141.04 -92.68
CA ASP A 555 -62.61 -141.06 -92.59
C ASP A 555 -61.94 -140.54 -93.90
N SER A 556 -60.60 -140.52 -93.98
CA SER A 556 -59.83 -141.35 -94.97
C SER A 556 -58.31 -141.06 -94.98
N GLU A 557 -57.47 -142.10 -94.96
CA GLU A 557 -55.99 -142.02 -95.12
C GLU A 557 -55.44 -143.10 -96.10
N TYR A 558 -54.11 -143.17 -96.29
CA TYR A 558 -53.45 -143.83 -97.44
C TYR A 558 -53.07 -145.33 -97.25
N LYS A 559 -53.44 -146.14 -98.27
CA LYS A 559 -52.71 -147.27 -98.92
C LYS A 559 -51.71 -148.15 -98.13
N ALA A 560 -51.92 -149.47 -98.16
CA ALA A 560 -50.85 -150.47 -97.94
C ALA A 560 -51.09 -151.84 -98.64
N TRP A 561 -50.00 -152.47 -99.08
CA TRP A 561 -49.70 -153.92 -99.23
C TRP A 561 -50.67 -154.89 -99.95
N ALA A 562 -50.21 -156.14 -100.17
CA ALA A 562 -50.48 -156.89 -101.40
C ALA A 562 -50.52 -158.42 -101.27
N HIS A 563 -51.29 -159.08 -102.15
CA HIS A 563 -51.17 -160.50 -102.51
C HIS A 563 -51.72 -160.78 -103.93
N VAL A 564 -51.52 -162.00 -104.44
CA VAL A 564 -52.00 -162.50 -105.75
C VAL A 564 -53.50 -162.84 -105.71
N GLN A 565 -54.13 -163.02 -106.90
CA GLN A 565 -55.53 -163.40 -107.16
C GLN A 565 -56.47 -162.17 -107.25
N SER A 566 -56.87 -161.64 -108.42
CA SER A 566 -57.07 -162.18 -109.80
C SER A 566 -58.24 -163.20 -109.88
N LEU A 567 -59.08 -163.27 -110.92
CA LEU A 567 -59.14 -162.74 -112.30
C LEU A 567 -60.52 -162.04 -112.53
N LYS A 568 -60.72 -161.02 -113.40
CA LYS A 568 -60.35 -160.78 -114.82
C LYS A 568 -61.23 -161.57 -115.82
N SER A 569 -61.36 -161.01 -117.04
CA SER A 569 -61.96 -161.56 -118.28
C SER A 569 -63.50 -161.62 -118.35
N CYS A 570 -64.13 -161.46 -119.52
CA CYS A 570 -63.66 -161.18 -120.89
C CYS A 570 -64.53 -160.04 -121.53
N LEU A 571 -64.37 -159.57 -122.77
CA LEU A 571 -63.84 -160.19 -124.00
C LEU A 571 -63.15 -159.15 -124.92
N ASP A 572 -62.60 -159.61 -126.04
CA ASP A 572 -61.53 -158.95 -126.80
C ASP A 572 -61.94 -158.22 -128.10
N GLU A 573 -60.96 -157.44 -128.60
CA GLU A 573 -60.48 -157.36 -130.00
C GLU A 573 -60.82 -156.19 -130.97
N GLN A 574 -59.71 -155.69 -131.57
CA GLN A 574 -59.50 -155.13 -132.92
C GLN A 574 -59.31 -153.62 -133.24
N ASN A 575 -58.31 -153.44 -134.13
CA ASN A 575 -57.92 -152.34 -135.02
C ASN A 575 -57.18 -151.10 -134.46
N LEU A 576 -56.04 -150.79 -135.11
CA LEU A 576 -55.00 -149.89 -134.63
C LEU A 576 -54.13 -149.37 -135.80
N GLU A 577 -54.48 -148.22 -136.39
CA GLU A 577 -53.57 -147.51 -137.31
C GLU A 577 -53.77 -145.98 -137.34
N LEU A 578 -55.00 -145.48 -137.17
CA LEU A 578 -55.31 -144.03 -137.29
C LEU A 578 -54.79 -143.15 -136.13
N ARG A 579 -54.34 -143.73 -135.01
CA ARG A 579 -54.10 -143.00 -133.74
C ARG A 579 -52.72 -142.31 -133.61
N VAL A 580 -51.77 -142.57 -134.51
CA VAL A 580 -50.41 -142.01 -134.39
C VAL A 580 -50.35 -140.52 -134.74
N LYS A 581 -51.24 -140.04 -135.61
CA LYS A 581 -51.12 -138.69 -136.19
C LYS A 581 -51.47 -137.53 -135.24
N THR A 582 -52.36 -137.76 -134.28
CA THR A 582 -52.83 -136.72 -133.33
C THR A 582 -51.98 -136.56 -132.07
N ALA A 583 -50.97 -137.41 -131.84
CA ALA A 583 -50.07 -137.28 -130.69
C ALA A 583 -49.05 -136.15 -130.87
N ASN A 584 -48.43 -136.05 -132.04
CA ASN A 584 -47.29 -135.15 -132.29
C ASN A 584 -47.66 -133.66 -132.25
N GLU A 585 -48.92 -133.31 -132.55
CA GLU A 585 -49.38 -131.91 -132.54
C GLU A 585 -49.57 -131.36 -131.12
N ALA A 586 -49.74 -132.23 -130.11
CA ALA A 586 -49.94 -131.82 -128.72
C ALA A 586 -48.63 -131.44 -127.99
N GLU A 587 -47.50 -132.06 -128.37
CA GLU A 587 -46.22 -131.86 -127.67
C GLU A 587 -45.62 -130.48 -127.93
N ALA A 588 -45.65 -129.99 -129.17
CA ALA A 588 -45.08 -128.71 -129.58
C ALA A 588 -45.66 -127.50 -128.81
N VAL A 589 -46.95 -127.54 -128.48
CA VAL A 589 -47.66 -126.47 -127.74
C VAL A 589 -47.18 -126.36 -126.29
N SER A 590 -46.62 -127.44 -125.72
CA SER A 590 -46.13 -127.43 -124.33
C SER A 590 -44.83 -126.63 -124.17
N GLN A 591 -43.87 -126.81 -125.08
CA GLN A 591 -42.53 -126.21 -124.99
C GLN A 591 -42.59 -124.68 -125.14
N GLN A 592 -43.49 -124.15 -125.98
CA GLN A 592 -43.64 -122.71 -126.17
C GLN A 592 -44.10 -121.96 -124.91
N ARG A 593 -44.81 -122.62 -123.97
CA ARG A 593 -45.22 -122.01 -122.70
C ARG A 593 -44.09 -121.91 -121.67
N LEU A 594 -43.10 -122.81 -121.72
CA LEU A 594 -42.03 -122.84 -120.70
C LEU A 594 -41.12 -121.60 -120.83
N ALA A 595 -40.67 -121.30 -122.05
CA ALA A 595 -39.76 -120.19 -122.34
C ALA A 595 -40.32 -118.80 -121.97
N ALA A 596 -41.65 -118.63 -121.99
CA ALA A 596 -42.29 -117.38 -121.59
C ALA A 596 -42.16 -117.13 -120.07
N ALA A 597 -42.34 -118.16 -119.24
CA ALA A 597 -42.24 -118.05 -117.79
C ALA A 597 -40.80 -117.79 -117.32
N GLU A 598 -39.80 -118.35 -118.01
CA GLU A 598 -38.39 -118.12 -117.70
C GLU A 598 -37.97 -116.66 -117.93
N ALA A 599 -38.57 -115.97 -118.91
CA ALA A 599 -38.31 -114.56 -119.19
C ALA A 599 -38.82 -113.62 -118.07
N GLU A 600 -40.03 -113.85 -117.55
CA GLU A 600 -40.58 -113.04 -116.44
C GLU A 600 -39.74 -113.18 -115.16
N ILE A 601 -39.25 -114.40 -114.87
CA ILE A 601 -38.36 -114.67 -113.73
C ILE A 601 -37.04 -113.90 -113.84
N ALA A 602 -36.51 -113.71 -115.06
CA ALA A 602 -35.30 -112.92 -115.29
C ALA A 602 -35.52 -111.42 -115.02
N GLU A 603 -36.64 -110.84 -115.49
CA GLU A 603 -36.94 -109.42 -115.32
C GLU A 603 -37.17 -109.06 -113.83
N LEU A 604 -37.90 -109.91 -113.08
CA LEU A 604 -38.13 -109.71 -111.65
C LEU A 604 -36.83 -109.74 -110.83
N ARG A 605 -35.88 -110.62 -111.18
CA ARG A 605 -34.54 -110.65 -110.56
C ARG A 605 -33.76 -109.36 -110.82
N GLN A 606 -33.84 -108.80 -112.03
CA GLN A 606 -33.17 -107.54 -112.37
C GLN A 606 -33.76 -106.36 -111.58
N LYS A 607 -35.09 -106.30 -111.41
CA LYS A 607 -35.79 -105.27 -110.60
C LYS A 607 -35.40 -105.35 -109.11
N LEU A 608 -35.31 -106.55 -108.54
CA LEU A 608 -34.85 -106.77 -107.16
C LEU A 608 -33.42 -106.24 -106.94
N GLU A 609 -32.51 -106.54 -107.87
CA GLU A 609 -31.10 -106.14 -107.74
C GLU A 609 -30.83 -104.67 -108.11
N ALA A 610 -31.77 -104.02 -108.81
CA ALA A 610 -31.81 -102.55 -108.90
C ALA A 610 -32.23 -101.93 -107.55
N SER A 611 -33.28 -102.46 -106.92
CA SER A 611 -33.78 -101.99 -105.62
C SER A 611 -32.73 -102.12 -104.50
N ARG A 612 -32.02 -103.26 -104.41
CA ARG A 612 -30.90 -103.48 -103.47
C ARG A 612 -29.80 -102.43 -103.63
N ARG A 613 -29.39 -102.12 -104.87
CA ARG A 613 -28.40 -101.08 -105.19
C ARG A 613 -28.92 -99.64 -105.01
N GLY A 614 -30.24 -99.45 -104.85
CA GLY A 614 -30.82 -98.21 -104.34
C GLY A 614 -30.68 -98.11 -102.82
N LYS A 615 -31.11 -99.15 -102.10
CA LYS A 615 -31.05 -99.22 -100.62
C LYS A 615 -29.62 -99.05 -100.08
N ALA A 616 -28.63 -99.68 -100.71
CA ALA A 616 -27.22 -99.53 -100.32
C ALA A 616 -26.76 -98.06 -100.36
N ARG A 617 -26.95 -97.39 -101.52
CA ARG A 617 -26.54 -95.99 -101.70
C ARG A 617 -27.25 -95.02 -100.74
N LEU A 618 -28.53 -95.23 -100.44
CA LEU A 618 -29.23 -94.45 -99.42
C LEU A 618 -28.67 -94.70 -98.01
N SER A 619 -28.28 -95.94 -97.69
CA SER A 619 -27.66 -96.27 -96.41
C SER A 619 -26.27 -95.64 -96.25
N ASP A 620 -25.48 -95.53 -97.31
CA ASP A 620 -24.12 -94.97 -97.23
C ASP A 620 -24.15 -93.43 -97.20
N VAL A 621 -25.09 -92.79 -97.90
CA VAL A 621 -25.37 -91.34 -97.74
C VAL A 621 -25.84 -91.03 -96.31
N LEU A 622 -26.65 -91.90 -95.71
CA LEU A 622 -27.13 -91.70 -94.33
C LEU A 622 -26.00 -91.86 -93.30
N LYS A 623 -25.06 -92.80 -93.49
CA LYS A 623 -23.84 -92.87 -92.66
C LYS A 623 -23.00 -91.60 -92.77
N SER A 624 -22.68 -91.18 -93.98
CA SER A 624 -21.88 -89.98 -94.23
C SER A 624 -22.52 -88.72 -93.64
N LYS A 625 -23.86 -88.60 -93.66
CA LYS A 625 -24.56 -87.50 -93.00
C LYS A 625 -24.59 -87.63 -91.47
N ASN A 626 -24.63 -88.83 -90.91
CA ASN A 626 -24.44 -89.01 -89.47
C ASN A 626 -23.02 -88.60 -89.06
N GLU A 627 -21.98 -89.06 -89.76
CA GLU A 627 -20.58 -88.70 -89.52
C GLU A 627 -20.34 -87.17 -89.55
N GLU A 628 -21.00 -86.47 -90.48
CA GLU A 628 -21.02 -85.00 -90.56
C GLU A 628 -21.76 -84.34 -89.39
N ASN A 629 -22.83 -84.96 -88.86
CA ASN A 629 -23.54 -84.45 -87.68
C ASN A 629 -22.74 -84.68 -86.38
N GLU A 630 -22.08 -85.83 -86.21
CA GLU A 630 -21.17 -86.09 -85.08
C GLU A 630 -20.00 -85.09 -85.06
N ALA A 631 -19.48 -84.74 -86.25
CA ALA A 631 -18.46 -83.69 -86.38
C ALA A 631 -18.99 -82.31 -85.96
N TYR A 632 -20.18 -81.91 -86.42
CA TYR A 632 -20.79 -80.64 -85.98
C TYR A 632 -21.14 -80.63 -84.48
N LEU A 633 -21.59 -81.75 -83.91
CA LEU A 633 -21.80 -81.86 -82.46
C LEU A 633 -20.47 -81.69 -81.70
N SER A 634 -19.40 -82.32 -82.17
CA SER A 634 -18.05 -82.17 -81.59
C SER A 634 -17.54 -80.71 -81.67
N GLU A 635 -17.80 -80.00 -82.77
CA GLU A 635 -17.48 -78.58 -82.90
C GLU A 635 -18.34 -77.71 -81.96
N ILE A 636 -19.64 -77.99 -81.84
CA ILE A 636 -20.56 -77.28 -80.94
C ILE A 636 -20.18 -77.50 -79.45
N GLU A 637 -19.82 -78.72 -79.06
CA GLU A 637 -19.34 -79.04 -77.70
C GLU A 637 -18.01 -78.33 -77.39
N SER A 638 -17.07 -78.33 -78.34
CA SER A 638 -15.80 -77.61 -78.22
C SER A 638 -15.99 -76.08 -78.09
N ILE A 639 -16.87 -75.50 -78.92
CA ILE A 639 -17.24 -74.08 -78.82
C ILE A 639 -17.95 -73.81 -77.49
N GLY A 640 -18.87 -74.68 -77.05
CA GLY A 640 -19.57 -74.60 -75.78
C GLY A 640 -18.61 -74.57 -74.59
N GLN A 641 -17.69 -75.53 -74.49
CA GLN A 641 -16.66 -75.54 -73.45
C GLN A 641 -15.80 -74.27 -73.48
N SER A 642 -15.38 -73.80 -74.67
CA SER A 642 -14.61 -72.56 -74.78
C SER A 642 -15.40 -71.31 -74.36
N TYR A 643 -16.72 -71.33 -74.51
CA TYR A 643 -17.61 -70.26 -74.06
C TYR A 643 -17.84 -70.33 -72.54
N ASP A 644 -18.04 -71.52 -71.97
CA ASP A 644 -18.23 -71.73 -70.53
C ASP A 644 -16.94 -71.40 -69.75
N ASP A 645 -15.77 -71.77 -70.27
CA ASP A 645 -14.45 -71.38 -69.73
C ASP A 645 -14.30 -69.85 -69.74
N MET A 646 -14.64 -69.21 -70.86
CA MET A 646 -14.60 -67.75 -71.03
C MET A 646 -15.63 -67.03 -70.14
N GLN A 647 -16.83 -67.60 -69.96
CA GLN A 647 -17.86 -67.07 -69.07
C GLN A 647 -17.41 -67.18 -67.61
N THR A 648 -16.79 -68.29 -67.23
CA THR A 648 -16.20 -68.51 -65.90
C THR A 648 -15.06 -67.52 -65.65
N GLN A 649 -14.17 -67.31 -66.62
CA GLN A 649 -13.11 -66.30 -66.52
C GLN A 649 -13.67 -64.87 -66.37
N ASN A 650 -14.71 -64.52 -67.14
CA ASN A 650 -15.36 -63.22 -67.03
C ASN A 650 -16.09 -63.03 -65.68
N GLN A 651 -16.69 -64.08 -65.12
CA GLN A 651 -17.26 -64.05 -63.76
C GLN A 651 -16.17 -63.82 -62.70
N GLN A 652 -15.03 -64.52 -62.80
CA GLN A 652 -13.89 -64.32 -61.90
C GLN A 652 -13.31 -62.91 -61.99
N LEU A 653 -13.19 -62.35 -63.20
CA LEU A 653 -12.73 -60.97 -63.40
C LEU A 653 -13.73 -59.94 -62.85
N LEU A 654 -15.04 -60.16 -63.05
CA LEU A 654 -16.09 -59.30 -62.48
C LEU A 654 -16.10 -59.36 -60.94
N GLN A 655 -15.87 -60.54 -60.36
CA GLN A 655 -15.70 -60.71 -58.92
C GLN A 655 -14.45 -59.96 -58.42
N GLN A 656 -13.30 -60.09 -59.07
CA GLN A 656 -12.08 -59.36 -58.70
C GLN A 656 -12.26 -57.83 -58.81
N VAL A 657 -12.97 -57.34 -59.83
CA VAL A 657 -13.27 -55.90 -59.97
C VAL A 657 -14.20 -55.43 -58.85
N THR A 658 -15.26 -56.18 -58.55
CA THR A 658 -16.19 -55.82 -57.47
C THR A 658 -15.54 -55.89 -56.10
N GLU A 659 -14.78 -56.94 -55.77
CA GLU A 659 -14.00 -57.04 -54.52
C GLU A 659 -12.99 -55.89 -54.36
N ARG A 660 -12.28 -55.53 -55.45
CA ARG A 660 -11.37 -54.38 -55.47
C ARG A 660 -12.12 -53.07 -55.23
N ASP A 661 -13.29 -52.88 -55.84
CA ASP A 661 -14.04 -51.64 -55.72
C ASP A 661 -14.75 -51.51 -54.36
N ASP A 662 -15.18 -52.63 -53.78
CA ASP A 662 -15.59 -52.72 -52.38
C ASP A 662 -14.46 -52.32 -51.41
N TYR A 663 -13.22 -52.75 -51.69
CA TYR A 663 -12.04 -52.36 -50.93
C TYR A 663 -11.68 -50.88 -51.13
N ASN A 664 -11.78 -50.36 -52.35
CA ASN A 664 -11.60 -48.93 -52.65
C ASN A 664 -12.66 -48.07 -51.93
N ILE A 665 -13.91 -48.51 -51.87
CA ILE A 665 -14.99 -47.84 -51.14
C ILE A 665 -14.69 -47.84 -49.63
N LYS A 666 -14.25 -48.98 -49.06
CA LYS A 666 -13.84 -49.07 -47.64
C LYS A 666 -12.70 -48.10 -47.32
N LEU A 667 -11.62 -48.09 -48.12
CA LEU A 667 -10.52 -47.15 -47.97
C LEU A 667 -10.95 -45.67 -48.13
N PHE A 668 -11.86 -45.37 -49.05
CA PHE A 668 -12.38 -44.02 -49.24
C PHE A 668 -13.19 -43.56 -48.02
N LEU A 669 -14.08 -44.41 -47.49
CA LEU A 669 -14.86 -44.13 -46.29
C LEU A 669 -13.97 -43.97 -45.05
N GLU A 670 -12.96 -44.83 -44.89
CA GLU A 670 -11.98 -44.75 -43.81
C GLU A 670 -11.10 -43.49 -43.92
N GLY A 671 -10.69 -43.10 -45.13
CA GLY A 671 -9.97 -41.86 -45.40
C GLY A 671 -10.80 -40.60 -45.13
N VAL A 672 -12.07 -40.59 -45.53
CA VAL A 672 -13.00 -39.50 -45.22
C VAL A 672 -13.28 -39.40 -43.72
N GLY A 673 -13.52 -40.53 -43.03
CA GLY A 673 -13.71 -40.57 -41.59
C GLY A 673 -12.47 -40.13 -40.81
N SER A 674 -11.28 -40.59 -41.22
CA SER A 674 -10.00 -40.17 -40.65
C SER A 674 -9.77 -38.67 -40.81
N LYS A 675 -10.11 -38.10 -41.98
CA LYS A 675 -10.01 -36.66 -42.21
C LYS A 675 -11.02 -35.87 -41.37
N GLN A 676 -12.28 -36.31 -41.29
CA GLN A 676 -13.29 -35.66 -40.45
C GLN A 676 -12.87 -35.66 -38.97
N LEU A 677 -12.29 -36.76 -38.48
CA LEU A 677 -11.72 -36.84 -37.14
C LEU A 677 -10.51 -35.91 -36.96
N GLN A 678 -9.61 -35.82 -37.95
CA GLN A 678 -8.48 -34.89 -37.94
C GLN A 678 -8.94 -33.43 -37.89
N ASP A 679 -9.90 -33.04 -38.75
CA ASP A 679 -10.45 -31.69 -38.81
C ASP A 679 -11.17 -31.32 -37.50
N ALA A 680 -11.87 -32.27 -36.86
CA ALA A 680 -12.48 -32.09 -35.54
C ALA A 680 -11.43 -31.91 -34.42
N LEU A 681 -10.40 -32.77 -34.36
CA LEU A 681 -9.31 -32.67 -33.38
C LEU A 681 -8.49 -31.37 -33.54
N LEU A 682 -8.34 -30.87 -34.78
CA LEU A 682 -7.70 -29.57 -35.03
C LEU A 682 -8.57 -28.40 -34.54
N PHE A 683 -9.90 -28.49 -34.66
CA PHE A 683 -10.83 -27.50 -34.13
C PHE A 683 -10.86 -27.50 -32.60
N GLU A 684 -10.89 -28.67 -31.97
CA GLU A 684 -10.76 -28.81 -30.50
C GLU A 684 -9.43 -28.25 -30.01
N LYS A 685 -8.30 -28.62 -30.66
CA LYS A 685 -6.98 -28.07 -30.34
C LYS A 685 -6.96 -26.54 -30.40
N HIS A 686 -7.47 -25.95 -31.49
CA HIS A 686 -7.46 -24.49 -31.64
C HIS A 686 -8.38 -23.79 -30.61
N THR A 687 -9.43 -24.47 -30.15
CA THR A 687 -10.30 -23.98 -29.06
C THR A 687 -9.54 -24.02 -27.73
N MET A 688 -8.91 -25.15 -27.39
CA MET A 688 -8.08 -25.28 -26.18
C MET A 688 -6.90 -24.30 -26.15
N GLU A 689 -6.29 -24.01 -27.30
CA GLU A 689 -5.23 -22.98 -27.43
C GLU A 689 -5.75 -21.56 -27.12
N LYS A 690 -7.00 -21.23 -27.49
CA LYS A 690 -7.63 -19.94 -27.13
C LYS A 690 -7.97 -19.88 -25.65
N ASP A 691 -8.53 -20.96 -25.10
CA ASP A 691 -8.88 -21.04 -23.68
C ASP A 691 -7.63 -20.94 -22.80
N LEU A 692 -6.51 -21.53 -23.21
CA LEU A 692 -5.19 -21.37 -22.58
C LEU A 692 -4.69 -19.92 -22.63
N GLN A 693 -4.83 -19.21 -23.76
CA GLN A 693 -4.47 -17.79 -23.86
C GLN A 693 -5.35 -16.89 -22.98
N GLN A 694 -6.65 -17.17 -22.91
CA GLN A 694 -7.57 -16.46 -22.01
C GLN A 694 -7.25 -16.76 -20.53
N ALA A 695 -6.90 -18.00 -20.20
CA ALA A 695 -6.47 -18.37 -18.86
C ALA A 695 -5.15 -17.70 -18.46
N SER A 696 -4.14 -17.68 -19.34
CA SER A 696 -2.86 -17.01 -19.13
C SER A 696 -3.06 -15.52 -18.84
N SER A 697 -3.75 -14.79 -19.74
CA SER A 697 -4.01 -13.36 -19.55
C SER A 697 -4.87 -13.02 -18.31
N SER A 698 -5.58 -14.01 -17.76
CA SER A 698 -6.28 -13.89 -16.48
C SER A 698 -5.35 -14.13 -15.29
N LEU A 699 -4.42 -15.10 -15.39
CA LEU A 699 -3.37 -15.34 -14.41
C LEU A 699 -2.42 -14.13 -14.30
N ASP A 700 -1.94 -13.62 -15.44
CA ASP A 700 -1.07 -12.42 -15.50
C ASP A 700 -1.70 -11.21 -14.77
N PHE A 701 -3.03 -11.05 -14.91
CA PHE A 701 -3.79 -10.02 -14.22
C PHE A 701 -3.86 -10.26 -12.69
N TYR A 702 -4.07 -11.50 -12.26
CA TYR A 702 -4.09 -11.85 -10.84
C TYR A 702 -2.71 -11.73 -10.19
N GLU A 703 -1.63 -12.15 -10.85
CA GLU A 703 -0.26 -11.99 -10.35
C GLU A 703 0.11 -10.51 -10.23
N MET A 704 -0.19 -9.69 -11.24
CA MET A 704 -0.01 -8.23 -11.18
C MET A 704 -0.79 -7.57 -10.02
N LYS A 705 -2.01 -8.05 -9.73
CA LYS A 705 -2.83 -7.53 -8.62
C LYS A 705 -2.33 -8.02 -7.26
N ALA A 706 -1.93 -9.29 -7.15
CA ALA A 706 -1.32 -9.85 -5.95
C ALA A 706 -0.04 -9.11 -5.56
N ALA A 707 0.88 -8.90 -6.52
CA ALA A 707 2.11 -8.16 -6.30
C ALA A 707 1.86 -6.72 -5.78
N ARG A 708 0.86 -6.01 -6.33
CA ARG A 708 0.48 -4.68 -5.82
C ARG A 708 -0.05 -4.73 -4.38
N ILE A 709 -0.88 -5.71 -4.04
CA ILE A 709 -1.41 -5.88 -2.68
C ILE A 709 -0.28 -6.26 -1.70
N GLU A 710 0.66 -7.12 -2.11
CA GLU A 710 1.84 -7.48 -1.31
C GLU A 710 2.78 -6.28 -1.08
N ASP A 711 3.02 -5.45 -2.09
CA ASP A 711 3.83 -4.23 -1.95
C ASP A 711 3.13 -3.19 -1.05
N GLN A 712 1.81 -3.02 -1.18
CA GLN A 712 1.00 -2.18 -0.29
C GLN A 712 1.05 -2.68 1.17
N LEU A 713 0.95 -3.99 1.39
CA LEU A 713 1.06 -4.62 2.72
C LEU A 713 2.46 -4.48 3.31
N ARG A 714 3.51 -4.69 2.51
CA ARG A 714 4.92 -4.53 2.93
C ARG A 714 5.20 -3.09 3.36
N PHE A 715 4.78 -2.10 2.55
CA PHE A 715 4.87 -0.69 2.90
C PHE A 715 4.11 -0.35 4.20
N CYS A 716 2.93 -0.94 4.43
CA CYS A 716 2.19 -0.74 5.68
C CYS A 716 2.93 -1.34 6.89
N SER A 717 3.56 -2.51 6.73
CA SER A 717 4.43 -3.13 7.75
C SER A 717 5.63 -2.24 8.07
N ASP A 718 6.32 -1.75 7.05
CA ASP A 718 7.48 -0.86 7.20
C ASP A 718 7.11 0.46 7.90
N GLN A 719 5.93 1.03 7.59
CA GLN A 719 5.40 2.19 8.31
C GLN A 719 5.09 1.87 9.78
N VAL A 720 4.51 0.72 10.10
CA VAL A 720 4.23 0.31 11.49
C VAL A 720 5.52 0.10 12.28
N GLN A 721 6.54 -0.53 11.70
CA GLN A 721 7.86 -0.65 12.34
C GLN A 721 8.47 0.73 12.59
N LYS A 722 8.49 1.61 11.57
CA LYS A 722 9.07 2.95 11.70
C LYS A 722 8.36 3.80 12.75
N LEU A 723 7.03 3.73 12.82
CA LEU A 723 6.24 4.39 13.86
C LEU A 723 6.50 3.82 15.26
N ALA A 724 6.80 2.52 15.39
CA ALA A 724 7.21 1.92 16.66
C ALA A 724 8.61 2.38 17.10
N GLU A 725 9.56 2.50 16.17
CA GLU A 725 10.89 3.06 16.43
C GLU A 725 10.84 4.55 16.79
N GLU A 726 10.06 5.35 16.06
CA GLU A 726 9.82 6.77 16.35
C GLU A 726 9.11 6.94 17.71
N ARG A 727 8.12 6.10 18.04
CA ARG A 727 7.49 6.07 19.37
C ARG A 727 8.50 5.76 20.48
N PHE A 728 9.41 4.81 20.27
CA PHE A 728 10.45 4.50 21.26
C PHE A 728 11.42 5.69 21.45
N GLN A 729 11.90 6.29 20.36
CA GLN A 729 12.75 7.48 20.41
C GLN A 729 12.05 8.67 21.09
N ASN A 730 10.77 8.90 20.80
CA ASN A 730 9.97 9.94 21.42
C ASN A 730 9.67 9.67 22.90
N SER A 731 9.50 8.41 23.32
CA SER A 731 9.40 8.05 24.74
C SER A 731 10.70 8.37 25.49
N VAL A 732 11.86 8.06 24.89
CA VAL A 732 13.18 8.36 25.47
C VAL A 732 13.47 9.86 25.47
N SER A 733 13.07 10.61 24.44
CA SER A 733 13.24 12.07 24.41
C SER A 733 12.30 12.78 25.40
N LEU A 734 11.08 12.28 25.59
CA LEU A 734 10.14 12.75 26.61
C LEU A 734 10.69 12.52 28.03
N GLU A 735 11.20 11.33 28.34
CA GLU A 735 11.78 11.05 29.66
C GLU A 735 13.01 11.96 29.93
N ASN A 736 13.86 12.19 28.93
CA ASN A 736 15.02 13.06 29.04
C ASN A 736 14.65 14.55 29.18
N THR A 737 13.60 15.02 28.48
CA THR A 737 13.11 16.39 28.63
C THR A 737 12.41 16.60 29.97
N GLN A 738 11.64 15.62 30.47
CA GLN A 738 11.06 15.65 31.82
C GLN A 738 12.14 15.76 32.90
N LYS A 739 13.22 14.97 32.82
CA LYS A 739 14.38 15.06 33.74
C LYS A 739 15.00 16.46 33.72
N ARG A 740 15.32 17.00 32.55
CA ARG A 740 15.84 18.37 32.38
C ARG A 740 14.89 19.43 32.94
N LEU A 741 13.58 19.27 32.72
CA LEU A 741 12.57 20.23 33.18
C LEU A 741 12.44 20.20 34.72
N ALA A 742 12.57 19.03 35.35
CA ALA A 742 12.67 18.91 36.82
C ALA A 742 13.94 19.58 37.38
N ASP A 743 15.08 19.43 36.71
CA ASP A 743 16.34 20.08 37.11
C ASP A 743 16.29 21.61 36.93
N ILE A 744 15.69 22.10 35.83
CA ILE A 744 15.45 23.54 35.59
C ILE A 744 14.46 24.11 36.61
N ARG A 745 13.41 23.37 36.99
CA ARG A 745 12.51 23.77 38.10
C ARG A 745 13.29 23.90 39.42
N ARG A 746 14.18 22.95 39.73
CA ARG A 746 14.99 22.97 40.95
C ARG A 746 15.97 24.15 40.97
N SER A 747 16.68 24.41 39.88
CA SER A 747 17.61 25.55 39.81
C SER A 747 16.91 26.91 39.75
N SER A 748 15.74 26.99 39.10
CA SER A 748 14.88 28.19 39.13
C SER A 748 14.36 28.50 40.54
N HIS A 749 13.94 27.48 41.29
CA HIS A 749 13.54 27.62 42.69
C HIS A 749 14.71 28.11 43.55
N GLN A 750 15.88 27.48 43.45
CA GLN A 750 17.09 27.85 44.20
C GLN A 750 17.58 29.27 43.85
N ALA A 751 17.49 29.67 42.57
CA ALA A 751 17.82 31.02 42.14
C ALA A 751 16.83 32.06 42.71
N ARG A 752 15.55 31.71 42.83
CA ARG A 752 14.53 32.55 43.47
C ARG A 752 14.77 32.68 44.98
N GLU A 753 15.08 31.59 45.68
CA GLU A 753 15.44 31.62 47.10
C GLU A 753 16.67 32.52 47.33
N SER A 754 17.73 32.33 46.54
CA SER A 754 18.94 33.16 46.58
C SER A 754 18.66 34.64 46.27
N LEU A 755 17.70 34.94 45.40
CA LEU A 755 17.25 36.30 45.10
C LEU A 755 16.47 36.92 46.27
N GLU A 756 15.53 36.20 46.88
CA GLU A 756 14.77 36.69 48.05
C GLU A 756 15.70 36.85 49.28
N ASP A 757 16.67 35.95 49.46
CA ASP A 757 17.71 36.01 50.48
C ASP A 757 18.67 37.20 50.26
N SER A 758 19.02 37.49 49.00
CA SER A 758 19.81 38.68 48.61
C SER A 758 19.02 39.99 48.78
N GLN A 759 17.73 40.01 48.47
CA GLN A 759 16.84 41.15 48.76
C GLN A 759 16.81 41.43 50.27
N SER A 760 16.70 40.38 51.11
CA SER A 760 16.71 40.54 52.58
C SER A 760 18.01 41.17 53.09
N LYS A 761 19.15 40.90 52.44
CA LYS A 761 20.47 41.46 52.78
C LYS A 761 20.56 42.92 52.33
N ILE A 762 20.11 43.22 51.11
CA ILE A 762 20.06 44.58 50.57
C ILE A 762 19.18 45.49 51.45
N GLU A 763 18.00 45.04 51.86
CA GLU A 763 17.08 45.87 52.64
C GLU A 763 17.63 46.16 54.05
N ARG A 764 18.23 45.16 54.72
CA ARG A 764 18.96 45.39 55.98
C ARG A 764 20.12 46.38 55.82
N SER A 765 20.90 46.26 54.74
CA SER A 765 21.99 47.21 54.44
C SER A 765 21.48 48.63 54.13
N ARG A 766 20.29 48.78 53.52
CA ARG A 766 19.68 50.10 53.32
C ARG A 766 19.29 50.75 54.65
N VAL A 767 18.65 50.00 55.56
CA VAL A 767 18.30 50.51 56.90
C VAL A 767 19.56 50.95 57.66
N ALA A 768 20.60 50.10 57.71
CA ALA A 768 21.86 50.44 58.37
C ALA A 768 22.58 51.67 57.76
N LEU A 769 22.52 51.85 56.44
CA LEU A 769 23.04 53.05 55.77
C LEU A 769 22.28 54.33 56.18
N VAL A 770 20.98 54.24 56.40
CA VAL A 770 20.13 55.37 56.82
C VAL A 770 20.38 55.71 58.29
N GLU A 771 20.52 54.71 59.16
CA GLU A 771 20.95 54.90 60.55
C GLU A 771 22.32 55.60 60.62
N LEU A 772 23.30 55.14 59.83
CA LEU A 772 24.61 55.78 59.69
C LEU A 772 24.52 57.21 59.13
N GLN A 773 23.59 57.49 58.21
CA GLN A 773 23.40 58.82 57.64
C GLN A 773 22.75 59.80 58.63
N ILE A 774 21.83 59.32 59.48
CA ILE A 774 21.23 60.10 60.58
C ILE A 774 22.29 60.37 61.65
N GLU A 775 23.07 59.36 62.05
CA GLU A 775 24.10 59.52 63.07
C GLU A 775 25.24 60.43 62.58
N LEU A 776 25.66 60.33 61.31
CA LEU A 776 26.59 61.28 60.71
C LEU A 776 26.09 62.73 60.79
N GLU A 777 24.77 62.96 60.66
CA GLU A 777 24.21 64.31 60.76
C GLU A 777 24.11 64.80 62.21
N ARG A 778 23.78 63.93 63.17
CA ARG A 778 23.89 64.24 64.61
C ARG A 778 25.32 64.59 65.01
N GLN A 779 26.30 63.83 64.55
CA GLN A 779 27.72 64.07 64.81
C GLN A 779 28.20 65.38 64.16
N ARG A 780 27.70 65.74 62.97
CA ARG A 780 27.95 67.07 62.36
C ARG A 780 27.38 68.20 63.20
N PHE A 781 26.14 68.07 63.68
CA PHE A 781 25.50 69.07 64.53
C PHE A 781 26.23 69.24 65.86
N SER A 782 26.51 68.12 66.55
CA SER A 782 27.29 68.07 67.80
C SER A 782 28.69 68.67 67.62
N LYS A 783 29.42 68.28 66.57
CA LYS A 783 30.72 68.87 66.23
C LYS A 783 30.61 70.39 66.08
N LYS A 784 29.65 70.89 65.30
CA LYS A 784 29.47 72.33 65.07
C LYS A 784 29.17 73.08 66.37
N ARG A 785 28.32 72.51 67.25
CA ARG A 785 28.06 73.03 68.59
C ARG A 785 29.32 73.14 69.44
N ASN A 786 30.14 72.08 69.45
CA ASN A 786 31.41 72.07 70.17
C ASN A 786 32.41 73.10 69.60
N GLU A 787 32.45 73.29 68.27
CA GLU A 787 33.27 74.32 67.61
C GLU A 787 32.80 75.75 67.96
N GLU A 788 31.48 76.00 67.98
CA GLU A 788 30.87 77.26 68.39
C GLU A 788 31.16 77.60 69.86
N GLU A 789 31.05 76.62 70.77
CA GLU A 789 31.29 76.79 72.21
C GLU A 789 32.78 76.95 72.54
N LEU A 790 33.65 76.17 71.91
CA LEU A 790 35.11 76.29 72.04
C LEU A 790 35.58 77.66 71.52
N GLU A 791 34.95 78.20 70.47
CA GLU A 791 35.22 79.56 69.98
C GLU A 791 34.72 80.67 70.92
N VAL A 792 33.65 80.43 71.70
CA VAL A 792 33.26 81.34 72.80
C VAL A 792 34.28 81.29 73.94
N VAL A 793 34.81 80.11 74.27
CA VAL A 793 35.86 79.96 75.29
C VAL A 793 37.18 80.61 74.85
N ARG A 794 37.63 80.40 73.60
CA ARG A 794 38.82 81.09 73.05
C ARG A 794 38.71 82.61 73.18
N ARG A 795 37.57 83.19 72.80
CA ARG A 795 37.31 84.64 72.94
C ARG A 795 37.20 85.12 74.38
N LYS A 796 36.82 84.27 75.35
CA LYS A 796 36.93 84.59 76.79
C LYS A 796 38.39 84.60 77.26
N VAL A 797 39.17 83.58 76.91
CA VAL A 797 40.59 83.46 77.30
C VAL A 797 41.41 84.63 76.77
N LEU A 798 41.24 84.99 75.49
CA LEU A 798 41.96 86.13 74.88
C LEU A 798 41.67 87.48 75.57
N ARG A 799 40.43 87.71 76.05
CA ARG A 799 40.11 88.92 76.83
C ARG A 799 40.78 88.91 78.20
N LEU A 800 40.68 87.80 78.93
CA LEU A 800 41.32 87.66 80.25
C LEU A 800 42.85 87.80 80.17
N GLN A 801 43.48 87.32 79.09
CA GLN A 801 44.91 87.53 78.84
C GLN A 801 45.24 89.01 78.65
N ALA A 802 44.48 89.74 77.82
CA ALA A 802 44.67 91.18 77.62
C ALA A 802 44.41 91.99 78.92
N GLU A 803 43.45 91.58 79.75
CA GLU A 803 43.19 92.18 81.06
C GLU A 803 44.35 91.95 82.05
N ILE A 804 45.01 90.79 82.01
CA ILE A 804 46.20 90.47 82.81
C ILE A 804 47.41 91.28 82.34
N GLU A 805 47.66 91.35 81.03
CA GLU A 805 48.80 92.07 80.44
C GLU A 805 48.70 93.59 80.61
N GLY A 806 47.47 94.14 80.55
CA GLY A 806 47.18 95.54 80.83
C GLY A 806 47.18 95.94 82.31
N SER A 807 47.32 94.98 83.23
CA SER A 807 47.23 95.23 84.68
C SER A 807 48.47 95.94 85.22
N SER A 808 48.36 97.24 85.51
CA SER A 808 49.46 98.02 86.12
C SER A 808 49.98 97.42 87.42
N THR A 809 49.15 96.67 88.15
CA THR A 809 49.51 95.98 89.39
C THR A 809 50.48 94.83 89.15
N VAL A 810 50.31 94.07 88.05
CA VAL A 810 51.23 93.00 87.66
C VAL A 810 52.57 93.59 87.25
N GLN A 811 52.57 94.69 86.48
CA GLN A 811 53.78 95.40 86.09
C GLN A 811 54.52 96.00 87.31
N ARG A 812 53.79 96.51 88.32
CA ARG A 812 54.36 97.02 89.58
C ARG A 812 55.00 95.92 90.42
N LEU A 813 54.30 94.80 90.63
CA LEU A 813 54.86 93.65 91.36
C LEU A 813 56.10 93.08 90.67
N GLN A 814 56.14 93.08 89.32
CA GLN A 814 57.35 92.72 88.56
C GLN A 814 58.48 93.77 88.69
N GLN A 815 58.16 95.05 88.88
CA GLN A 815 59.13 96.13 89.11
C GLN A 815 59.70 96.04 90.54
N GLU A 816 58.84 95.92 91.55
CA GLU A 816 59.20 95.71 92.96
C GLU A 816 60.07 94.45 93.12
N LEU A 817 59.74 93.34 92.44
CA LEU A 817 60.56 92.13 92.40
C LEU A 817 61.92 92.28 91.68
N ARG A 818 62.11 93.30 90.82
CA ARG A 818 63.43 93.67 90.29
C ARG A 818 64.21 94.49 91.32
N GLU A 819 63.58 95.48 91.91
CA GLU A 819 64.21 96.39 92.89
C GLU A 819 64.66 95.66 94.16
N TYR A 820 63.84 94.75 94.73
CA TYR A 820 64.25 93.89 95.83
C TYR A 820 65.43 92.97 95.49
N LYS A 821 65.53 92.49 94.23
CA LYS A 821 66.67 91.66 93.79
C LYS A 821 67.97 92.45 93.65
N GLU A 822 67.91 93.74 93.30
CA GLU A 822 69.11 94.59 93.28
C GLU A 822 69.62 94.90 94.69
N ILE A 823 68.72 95.19 95.64
CA ILE A 823 69.08 95.49 97.05
C ILE A 823 69.87 94.34 97.70
N LEU A 824 69.58 93.09 97.33
CA LEU A 824 70.24 91.90 97.88
C LEU A 824 71.68 91.68 97.38
N LYS A 825 72.11 92.35 96.30
CA LYS A 825 73.46 92.19 95.74
C LYS A 825 74.55 92.84 96.60
N CYS A 826 75.75 92.29 96.53
CA CYS A 826 76.93 92.80 97.21
C CYS A 826 77.43 94.12 96.60
N SER A 827 77.60 95.16 97.43
CA SER A 827 78.09 96.48 97.02
C SER A 827 79.54 96.53 96.48
N ILE A 828 80.30 95.43 96.56
CA ILE A 828 81.68 95.35 96.02
C ILE A 828 81.70 94.79 94.59
N CYS A 829 80.71 94.00 94.18
CA CYS A 829 80.70 93.37 92.84
C CYS A 829 79.37 93.46 92.08
N LEU A 830 78.30 93.98 92.69
CA LEU A 830 76.98 94.26 92.08
C LEU A 830 76.35 93.08 91.33
N ASP A 831 76.65 91.86 91.80
CA ASP A 831 76.39 90.59 91.13
C ASP A 831 75.92 89.54 92.16
N ARG A 832 76.86 88.85 92.82
CA ARG A 832 76.58 87.92 93.93
C ARG A 832 75.80 88.57 95.08
N PRO A 833 74.95 87.79 95.80
CA PRO A 833 74.23 88.27 96.97
C PRO A 833 75.15 88.66 98.14
N LYS A 834 74.55 89.25 99.18
CA LYS A 834 75.15 89.46 100.50
C LYS A 834 75.09 88.16 101.31
N GLU A 835 76.25 87.67 101.74
CA GLU A 835 76.47 86.34 102.34
C GLU A 835 77.20 86.41 103.70
N VAL A 836 77.90 87.52 103.97
CA VAL A 836 78.68 87.73 105.19
C VAL A 836 78.54 89.15 105.71
N VAL A 837 78.68 89.32 107.03
CA VAL A 837 78.72 90.60 107.73
C VAL A 837 80.06 90.80 108.45
N ILE A 838 80.57 92.03 108.45
CA ILE A 838 81.69 92.44 109.30
C ILE A 838 81.13 92.93 110.65
N THR A 839 81.25 92.15 111.71
CA THR A 839 80.59 92.40 113.02
C THR A 839 81.04 93.68 113.71
N LYS A 840 82.21 94.23 113.34
CA LYS A 840 82.70 95.53 113.84
C LYS A 840 81.92 96.74 113.31
N CYS A 841 81.19 96.59 112.21
CA CYS A 841 80.49 97.72 111.57
C CYS A 841 79.19 97.33 110.84
N TYR A 842 78.73 96.08 110.96
CA TYR A 842 77.49 95.53 110.42
C TYR A 842 77.24 95.65 108.90
N HIS A 843 78.26 95.99 108.11
CA HIS A 843 78.16 96.03 106.66
C HIS A 843 78.21 94.62 106.04
N LEU A 844 77.29 94.34 105.11
CA LEU A 844 77.13 93.03 104.46
C LEU A 844 77.64 93.01 103.01
N PHE A 845 78.25 91.89 102.63
CA PHE A 845 78.93 91.70 101.35
C PHE A 845 78.91 90.21 100.91
N CYS A 846 79.40 89.89 99.72
CA CYS A 846 79.68 88.50 99.32
C CYS A 846 80.91 87.96 100.07
N ASN A 847 80.93 86.66 100.40
CA ASN A 847 82.03 86.04 101.12
C ASN A 847 83.37 86.18 100.35
N PRO A 848 83.47 85.86 99.04
CA PRO A 848 84.70 86.12 98.26
C PRO A 848 85.19 87.57 98.31
N CYS A 849 84.26 88.52 98.38
CA CYS A 849 84.53 89.95 98.40
C CYS A 849 85.28 90.36 99.67
N VAL A 850 84.87 89.84 100.83
CA VAL A 850 85.47 90.14 102.14
C VAL A 850 86.74 89.34 102.40
N GLN A 851 86.81 88.07 101.97
CA GLN A 851 88.03 87.27 102.10
C GLN A 851 89.22 87.92 101.37
N LYS A 852 88.98 88.51 100.18
CA LYS A 852 90.01 89.27 99.44
C LYS A 852 90.55 90.47 100.21
N ILE A 853 89.76 91.06 101.12
CA ILE A 853 90.16 92.18 101.98
C ILE A 853 90.86 91.70 103.26
N ILE A 854 90.44 90.56 103.84
CA ILE A 854 91.17 89.90 104.94
C ILE A 854 92.59 89.51 104.51
N GLY A 855 92.75 89.06 103.26
CA GLY A 855 94.06 88.76 102.67
C GLY A 855 94.96 89.99 102.42
N SER A 856 94.40 91.19 102.41
CA SER A 856 95.16 92.43 102.21
C SER A 856 95.88 92.87 103.49
N ARG A 857 97.00 93.60 103.33
CA ARG A 857 97.67 94.32 104.44
C ARG A 857 96.86 95.53 104.95
N HIS A 858 95.74 95.87 104.30
CA HIS A 858 94.85 96.97 104.71
C HIS A 858 93.44 96.42 105.00
N ARG A 859 93.29 95.74 106.14
CA ARG A 859 92.04 95.10 106.59
C ARG A 859 91.03 96.11 107.12
N LYS A 860 90.49 96.94 106.23
CA LYS A 860 89.49 97.99 106.51
C LYS A 860 88.21 97.73 105.72
N CYS A 861 87.06 97.94 106.35
CA CYS A 861 85.76 97.78 105.68
C CYS A 861 85.62 98.77 104.50
N PRO A 862 85.24 98.34 103.28
CA PRO A 862 85.15 99.24 102.12
C PRO A 862 84.13 100.37 102.24
N VAL A 863 83.10 100.22 103.10
CA VAL A 863 82.02 101.21 103.23
C VAL A 863 82.32 102.25 104.32
N CYS A 864 83.01 101.88 105.40
CA CYS A 864 83.22 102.76 106.57
C CYS A 864 84.67 102.83 107.08
N ALA A 865 85.63 102.26 106.36
CA ALA A 865 87.06 102.22 106.68
C ALA A 865 87.46 101.61 108.05
N ALA A 866 86.51 101.08 108.82
CA ALA A 866 86.76 100.45 110.13
C ALA A 866 87.65 99.21 110.00
N SER A 867 88.68 99.11 110.84
CA SER A 867 89.61 97.99 110.89
C SER A 867 88.93 96.71 111.41
N PHE A 868 89.17 95.57 110.77
CA PHE A 868 88.57 94.28 111.16
C PHE A 868 89.53 93.09 110.98
N GLY A 869 89.38 92.06 111.80
CA GLY A 869 90.10 90.78 111.70
C GLY A 869 89.30 89.69 111.01
N ALA A 870 89.92 88.54 110.72
CA ALA A 870 89.23 87.37 110.17
C ALA A 870 88.09 86.87 111.09
N ASN A 871 88.29 86.95 112.40
CA ASN A 871 87.30 86.53 113.42
C ASN A 871 86.07 87.46 113.47
N ASP A 872 86.19 88.68 112.94
CA ASP A 872 85.13 89.69 112.89
C ASP A 872 84.19 89.52 111.67
N VAL A 873 84.34 88.44 110.90
CA VAL A 873 83.49 88.14 109.75
C VAL A 873 82.65 86.90 110.04
N LYS A 874 81.33 87.02 109.85
CA LYS A 874 80.35 85.95 110.11
C LYS A 874 79.43 85.78 108.89
N PRO A 875 78.99 84.55 108.57
CA PRO A 875 77.99 84.32 107.55
C PRO A 875 76.63 84.92 107.97
N VAL A 876 75.84 85.30 106.97
CA VAL A 876 74.45 85.74 107.12
C VAL A 876 73.62 85.04 106.04
N TYR A 877 72.45 84.56 106.42
CA TYR A 877 71.43 84.02 105.52
C TYR A 877 70.32 85.08 105.40
N ILE A 878 69.85 85.33 104.17
CA ILE A 878 68.87 86.36 103.80
C ILE A 878 67.83 85.72 102.88
#